data_AF-A0A349MW62-F1
#
_entry.id   AF-A0A349MW62-F1
#
_cell.length_a   1.000
_cell.length_b   1.000
_cell.length_c   1.000
_cell.angle_alpha   90.00
_cell.angle_beta   90.00
_cell.angle_gamma   90.00
#
_symmetry.space_group_name_H-M   'P 1'
#
loop_
_entity.id
_entity.type
_entity.pdbx_description
1 polymer ?
#
loop_
_entity_poly.entity_id
_entity_poly.type
_entity_poly.pdbx_seq_one_letter_code
_entity_poly.pdbx_strand_id
1 'polypeptide(L)'
;MSTRLQKQRTTYSTVEQAMIWQKPASHVTSEQETRIANTIAATWQMPEMRITNLLLEGDAGSGKTQLAKALSADLQLPYTKITCFADMDKSDILGSLLPVLDEDPELQTIFDDSRSQVEVIARLAKHLRLSEKEAKDYLQHYQDSHQSVTYRFYPSEIVKAVQNGYLLEIQEPTVIRDASVLVALNSVLEPNGTLETLQGRIRRHPDTVVVLTTNRNYQGNRPLNESLRDRMQYSEKMDLPTIPVMVARAAAKSGLHDEQLLTIMAKIIRLLDETAKANGIHGVAGMRSYLFWAASAAFTDILNSFDQMVLYKITTDELEINLLKHAVSETGLWDQRVSLVTQSAAKRTIPVASPSQDVKLSVSEPTTSAENGKNQDDSHETPKQSATPDDDSPIEKTAEDNHPVDKPKGDTVTAEDAKRDTSLDVTSTTGTTQQDESFHDGETLTMPVIDADVAKQERKALNQSARESLKNTIHAREGLIVHVPKITSKDVKAANQQLQSTHLITDQLVRQMREILQNEHASDVAKGKVFGQQFDASKVVNQDFGYFTKKRTPDEDPSLAIAVRVDQSASMVEDDRIKHEQTAIFALTAFCQELNIPLTINGDTADVSERERTSIYAYKEFDDDYDTTLLRLTTIKALNNNRDGSALKILADKLAKRTEQTKLLINLSDGQPKAMPNYTGDLAKNDLQQVVHEAEREGIVVLSAALGDDADTLKDIYGNQRFLDFTDLNQLATNLVHVVMRFV
;
A
#
# COMPACT_ATOMS: atom_id res chain seq x y z
N MET A 1 -13.64 -18.46 -37.17
CA MET A 1 -14.00 -17.09 -37.62
C MET A 1 -12.92 -16.59 -38.57
N SER A 2 -13.12 -16.70 -39.88
CA SER A 2 -12.13 -16.31 -40.90
C SER A 2 -12.71 -15.23 -41.81
N THR A 3 -13.21 -14.15 -41.22
CA THR A 3 -13.48 -12.93 -41.98
C THR A 3 -12.15 -12.20 -42.06
N ARG A 4 -11.40 -12.45 -43.13
CA ARG A 4 -10.09 -11.86 -43.36
C ARG A 4 -10.25 -10.34 -43.42
N LEU A 5 -9.78 -9.63 -42.40
CA LEU A 5 -9.78 -8.17 -42.38
C LEU A 5 -9.10 -7.66 -43.65
N GLN A 6 -9.74 -6.74 -44.37
CA GLN A 6 -9.15 -6.04 -45.50
C GLN A 6 -8.15 -5.01 -44.96
N LYS A 7 -6.95 -5.48 -44.67
CA LYS A 7 -5.82 -4.67 -44.20
C LYS A 7 -5.15 -3.96 -45.37
N GLN A 8 -4.55 -2.80 -45.11
CA GLN A 8 -3.69 -2.14 -46.10
C GLN A 8 -2.41 -2.95 -46.34
N ARG A 9 -1.87 -3.56 -45.28
CA ARG A 9 -0.71 -4.44 -45.39
C ARG A 9 -1.13 -5.91 -45.39
N THR A 10 -0.89 -6.60 -46.51
CA THR A 10 -1.30 -7.99 -46.72
C THR A 10 -0.13 -8.98 -46.72
N THR A 11 1.10 -8.49 -46.82
CA THR A 11 2.34 -9.27 -46.79
C THR A 11 3.25 -8.84 -45.65
N TYR A 12 3.59 -9.81 -44.80
CA TYR A 12 4.55 -9.70 -43.71
C TYR A 12 5.80 -10.51 -44.05
N SER A 13 6.97 -10.01 -43.66
CA SER A 13 8.23 -10.76 -43.69
C SER A 13 8.16 -12.01 -42.80
N THR A 14 9.07 -12.96 -43.00
CA THR A 14 9.15 -14.18 -42.18
C THR A 14 9.26 -13.88 -40.68
N VAL A 15 9.98 -12.81 -40.31
CA VAL A 15 10.12 -12.38 -38.91
C VAL A 15 8.80 -11.83 -38.38
N GLU A 16 8.12 -10.97 -39.13
CA GLU A 16 6.81 -10.40 -38.74
C GLU A 16 5.71 -11.46 -38.66
N GLN A 17 5.73 -12.46 -39.54
CA GLN A 17 4.81 -13.60 -39.46
C GLN A 17 5.02 -14.40 -38.18
N ALA A 18 6.27 -14.60 -37.76
CA ALA A 18 6.59 -15.27 -36.49
C ALA A 18 6.16 -14.45 -35.26
N MET A 19 5.99 -13.13 -35.40
CA MET A 19 5.45 -12.26 -34.34
C MET A 19 3.92 -12.35 -34.21
N ILE A 20 3.21 -12.97 -35.16
CA ILE A 20 1.77 -13.23 -35.00
C ILE A 20 1.61 -14.35 -33.98
N TRP A 21 1.03 -14.00 -32.84
CA TRP A 21 0.89 -14.95 -31.74
C TRP A 21 0.04 -16.15 -32.15
N GLN A 22 0.44 -17.35 -31.69
CA GLN A 22 -0.28 -18.59 -31.93
C GLN A 22 -0.98 -19.03 -30.65
N LYS A 23 -2.30 -19.24 -30.74
CA LYS A 23 -3.10 -19.74 -29.62
C LYS A 23 -2.62 -21.14 -29.23
N PRO A 24 -2.14 -21.36 -28.00
CA PRO A 24 -1.78 -22.70 -27.53
C PRO A 24 -3.05 -23.56 -27.40
N ALA A 25 -2.88 -24.89 -27.43
CA ALA A 25 -4.01 -25.82 -27.31
C ALA A 25 -4.80 -25.66 -25.99
N SER A 26 -4.16 -25.14 -24.94
CA SER A 26 -4.78 -24.84 -23.64
C SER A 26 -5.49 -23.48 -23.58
N HIS A 27 -5.52 -22.70 -24.68
CA HIS A 27 -6.21 -21.41 -24.72
C HIS A 27 -7.72 -21.61 -24.80
N VAL A 28 -8.43 -21.15 -23.77
CA VAL A 28 -9.88 -21.12 -23.75
C VAL A 28 -10.34 -19.71 -24.15
N THR A 29 -10.91 -19.60 -25.35
CA THR A 29 -11.42 -18.34 -25.90
C THR A 29 -12.46 -17.74 -24.96
N SER A 30 -12.27 -16.48 -24.59
CA SER A 30 -13.20 -15.77 -23.70
C SER A 30 -14.32 -15.05 -24.46
N GLU A 31 -15.41 -14.75 -23.76
CA GLU A 31 -16.49 -13.93 -24.31
C GLU A 31 -15.99 -12.51 -24.63
N GLN A 32 -15.17 -11.94 -23.73
CA GLN A 32 -14.55 -10.63 -23.92
C GLN A 32 -13.66 -10.61 -25.17
N GLU A 33 -12.83 -11.63 -25.37
CA GLU A 33 -11.99 -11.80 -26.56
C GLU A 33 -12.81 -11.81 -27.84
N THR A 34 -13.86 -12.64 -27.87
CA THR A 34 -14.74 -12.75 -29.03
C THR A 34 -15.46 -11.42 -29.31
N ARG A 35 -15.96 -10.76 -28.25
CA ARG A 35 -16.66 -9.48 -28.36
C ARG A 35 -15.73 -8.38 -28.89
N ILE A 36 -14.53 -8.25 -28.34
CA ILE A 36 -13.55 -7.24 -28.73
C ILE A 36 -13.09 -7.50 -30.17
N ALA A 37 -12.72 -8.72 -30.51
CA ALA A 37 -12.30 -9.07 -31.87
C ALA A 37 -13.40 -8.78 -32.91
N ASN A 38 -14.65 -9.15 -32.63
CA ASN A 38 -15.78 -8.87 -33.50
C ASN A 38 -16.07 -7.37 -33.63
N THR A 39 -15.93 -6.61 -32.53
CA THR A 39 -16.13 -5.15 -32.52
C THR A 39 -15.09 -4.45 -33.39
N ILE A 40 -13.82 -4.84 -33.25
CA ILE A 40 -12.72 -4.33 -34.09
C ILE A 40 -12.96 -4.70 -35.55
N ALA A 41 -13.36 -5.94 -35.83
CA ALA A 41 -13.62 -6.39 -37.18
C ALA A 41 -14.80 -5.67 -37.85
N ALA A 42 -15.88 -5.43 -37.10
CA ALA A 42 -17.06 -4.73 -37.60
C ALA A 42 -16.77 -3.24 -37.89
N THR A 43 -15.90 -2.61 -37.11
CA THR A 43 -15.54 -1.19 -37.28
C THR A 43 -14.34 -0.97 -38.20
N TRP A 44 -13.67 -2.04 -38.67
CA TRP A 44 -12.39 -1.96 -39.40
C TRP A 44 -12.43 -1.07 -40.66
N GLN A 45 -13.57 -1.06 -41.36
CA GLN A 45 -13.80 -0.28 -42.59
C GLN A 45 -14.43 1.10 -42.34
N MET A 46 -14.71 1.45 -41.08
CA MET A 46 -15.31 2.74 -40.74
C MET A 46 -14.18 3.78 -40.57
N PRO A 47 -14.03 4.78 -41.44
CA PRO A 47 -12.88 5.69 -41.41
C PRO A 47 -12.82 6.58 -40.15
N GLU A 48 -13.96 7.01 -39.60
CA GLU A 48 -14.01 7.89 -38.43
C GLU A 48 -14.23 7.12 -37.11
N MET A 49 -14.99 6.02 -37.16
CA MET A 49 -15.41 5.25 -35.98
C MET A 49 -14.64 3.92 -35.82
N ARG A 50 -13.43 3.81 -36.40
CA ARG A 50 -12.60 2.60 -36.29
C ARG A 50 -12.11 2.42 -34.87
N ILE A 51 -12.38 1.26 -34.27
CA ILE A 51 -11.86 0.91 -32.93
C ILE A 51 -10.50 0.24 -33.09
N THR A 52 -9.44 0.94 -32.69
CA THR A 52 -8.05 0.48 -32.70
C THR A 52 -7.29 0.78 -31.42
N ASN A 53 -7.85 1.58 -30.50
CA ASN A 53 -7.26 1.81 -29.17
C ASN A 53 -8.12 1.18 -28.08
N LEU A 54 -7.50 0.31 -27.30
CA LEU A 54 -8.14 -0.53 -26.29
C LEU A 54 -7.50 -0.27 -24.93
N LEU A 55 -8.33 -0.09 -23.89
CA LEU A 55 -7.89 -0.05 -22.50
C LEU A 55 -8.40 -1.29 -21.76
N LEU A 56 -7.49 -2.10 -21.24
CA LEU A 56 -7.79 -3.26 -20.41
C LEU A 56 -7.36 -2.96 -18.97
N GLU A 57 -8.33 -2.78 -18.08
CA GLU A 57 -8.08 -2.32 -16.71
C GLU A 57 -8.69 -3.29 -15.69
N GLY A 58 -7.89 -3.86 -14.80
CA GLY A 58 -8.36 -4.84 -13.82
C GLY A 58 -7.23 -5.46 -13.01
N ASP A 59 -7.51 -6.47 -12.20
CA ASP A 59 -6.56 -6.97 -11.20
C ASP A 59 -5.36 -7.74 -11.81
N ALA A 60 -4.29 -7.87 -11.02
CA ALA A 60 -3.12 -8.63 -11.42
C ALA A 60 -3.50 -10.09 -11.74
N GLY A 61 -3.09 -10.57 -12.91
CA GLY A 61 -3.37 -11.95 -13.32
C GLY A 61 -4.77 -12.22 -13.86
N SER A 62 -5.63 -11.21 -14.10
CA SER A 62 -6.96 -11.40 -14.72
C SER A 62 -6.94 -11.80 -16.20
N GLY A 63 -5.75 -11.77 -16.84
CA GLY A 63 -5.55 -12.25 -18.22
C GLY A 63 -5.43 -11.15 -19.28
N LYS A 64 -5.27 -9.88 -18.89
CA LYS A 64 -5.12 -8.72 -19.80
C LYS A 64 -4.12 -8.95 -20.94
N THR A 65 -2.88 -9.35 -20.62
CA THR A 65 -1.84 -9.66 -21.61
C THR A 65 -2.17 -10.87 -22.49
N GLN A 66 -2.89 -11.88 -21.95
CA GLN A 66 -3.30 -13.03 -22.77
C GLN A 66 -4.39 -12.64 -23.77
N LEU A 67 -5.29 -11.73 -23.38
CA LEU A 67 -6.28 -11.14 -24.28
C LEU A 67 -5.60 -10.33 -25.40
N ALA A 68 -4.61 -9.49 -25.08
CA ALA A 68 -3.85 -8.73 -26.10
C ALA A 68 -3.16 -9.66 -27.13
N LYS A 69 -2.56 -10.76 -26.65
CA LYS A 69 -1.96 -11.80 -27.51
C LYS A 69 -2.99 -12.54 -28.35
N ALA A 70 -4.13 -12.90 -27.75
CA ALA A 70 -5.22 -13.55 -28.47
C ALA A 70 -5.76 -12.67 -29.61
N LEU A 71 -5.88 -11.36 -29.39
CA LEU A 71 -6.24 -10.40 -30.43
C LEU A 71 -5.22 -10.34 -31.58
N SER A 72 -3.92 -10.53 -31.32
CA SER A 72 -2.92 -10.66 -32.39
C SER A 72 -3.20 -11.87 -33.28
N ALA A 73 -3.55 -13.01 -32.68
CA ALA A 73 -3.95 -14.21 -33.43
C ALA A 73 -5.25 -13.99 -34.20
N ASP A 74 -6.27 -13.39 -33.58
CA ASP A 74 -7.60 -13.22 -34.19
C ASP A 74 -7.58 -12.19 -35.32
N LEU A 75 -6.88 -11.07 -35.11
CA LEU A 75 -6.73 -10.02 -36.10
C LEU A 75 -5.62 -10.33 -37.10
N GLN A 76 -4.80 -11.37 -36.89
CA GLN A 76 -3.63 -11.74 -37.70
C GLN A 76 -2.58 -10.62 -37.81
N LEU A 77 -2.35 -9.89 -36.72
CA LEU A 77 -1.40 -8.77 -36.66
C LEU A 77 -0.14 -9.19 -35.90
N PRO A 78 1.07 -8.82 -36.35
CA PRO A 78 2.29 -8.99 -35.56
C PRO A 78 2.13 -8.35 -34.18
N TYR A 79 2.52 -9.05 -33.12
CA TYR A 79 2.45 -8.58 -31.74
C TYR A 79 3.80 -8.05 -31.29
N THR A 80 3.81 -6.84 -30.73
CA THR A 80 4.93 -6.33 -29.93
C THR A 80 4.42 -5.73 -28.63
N LYS A 81 5.30 -5.60 -27.64
CA LYS A 81 4.97 -5.07 -26.33
C LYS A 81 6.06 -4.16 -25.79
N ILE A 82 5.67 -3.24 -24.92
CA ILE A 82 6.55 -2.47 -24.06
C ILE A 82 6.06 -2.61 -22.62
N THR A 83 6.99 -2.84 -21.69
CA THR A 83 6.70 -2.90 -20.27
C THR A 83 7.23 -1.62 -19.64
N CYS A 84 6.32 -0.79 -19.12
CA CYS A 84 6.67 0.48 -18.52
C CYS A 84 7.24 0.27 -17.11
N PHE A 85 8.17 1.13 -16.72
CA PHE A 85 8.80 1.15 -15.42
C PHE A 85 8.88 2.59 -14.89
N ALA A 86 9.21 2.76 -13.61
CA ALA A 86 9.05 4.04 -12.91
C ALA A 86 9.87 5.19 -13.52
N ASP A 87 11.13 4.91 -13.83
CA ASP A 87 12.10 5.90 -14.32
C ASP A 87 12.22 5.91 -15.86
N MET A 88 11.16 5.47 -16.55
CA MET A 88 11.13 5.44 -18.01
C MET A 88 11.14 6.86 -18.59
N ASP A 89 11.91 7.06 -19.66
CA ASP A 89 12.08 8.36 -20.31
C ASP A 89 11.51 8.41 -21.74
N LYS A 90 11.66 9.56 -22.40
CA LYS A 90 11.19 9.74 -23.79
C LYS A 90 11.98 8.89 -24.79
N SER A 91 13.24 8.56 -24.53
CA SER A 91 14.07 7.73 -25.41
C SER A 91 13.63 6.27 -25.37
N ASP A 92 13.15 5.78 -24.23
CA ASP A 92 12.56 4.44 -24.12
C ASP A 92 11.26 4.31 -24.96
N ILE A 93 10.48 5.39 -25.05
CA ILE A 93 9.23 5.45 -25.83
C ILE A 93 9.45 5.74 -27.31
N LEU A 94 10.35 6.66 -27.65
CA LEU A 94 10.53 7.16 -29.03
C LEU A 94 11.70 6.51 -29.76
N GLY A 95 12.62 5.89 -29.03
CA GLY A 95 13.92 5.45 -29.54
C GLY A 95 15.05 6.41 -29.16
N SER A 96 16.27 5.91 -29.21
CA SER A 96 17.46 6.64 -28.79
C SER A 96 18.45 6.82 -29.96
N LEU A 97 19.27 7.87 -29.87
CA LEU A 97 20.50 7.98 -30.64
C LEU A 97 21.61 7.33 -29.82
N LEU A 98 22.28 6.33 -30.37
CA LEU A 98 23.45 5.73 -29.76
C LEU A 98 24.71 6.13 -30.53
N PRO A 99 25.82 6.43 -29.84
CA PRO A 99 27.10 6.62 -30.48
C PRO A 99 27.59 5.28 -31.05
N VAL A 100 27.99 5.28 -32.31
CA VAL A 100 28.63 4.14 -32.97
C VAL A 100 30.10 4.15 -32.58
N LEU A 101 30.56 3.01 -32.08
CA LEU A 101 31.96 2.82 -31.69
C LEU A 101 32.75 2.46 -32.95
N ASP A 102 33.64 3.36 -33.38
CA ASP A 102 34.42 3.20 -34.61
C ASP A 102 35.76 2.47 -34.39
N GLU A 103 35.97 1.92 -33.18
CA GLU A 103 37.25 1.33 -32.77
C GLU A 103 37.47 -0.11 -33.28
N ASP A 104 36.41 -0.88 -33.57
CA ASP A 104 36.50 -2.30 -33.95
C ASP A 104 35.41 -2.70 -34.99
N PRO A 105 35.77 -3.42 -36.08
CA PRO A 105 34.81 -4.04 -37.00
C PRO A 105 33.74 -4.91 -36.32
N GLU A 106 34.08 -5.66 -35.26
CA GLU A 106 33.10 -6.49 -34.52
C GLU A 106 32.07 -5.61 -33.80
N LEU A 107 32.49 -4.47 -33.24
CA LEU A 107 31.57 -3.52 -32.63
C LEU A 107 30.63 -2.91 -33.68
N GLN A 108 31.13 -2.55 -34.86
CA GLN A 108 30.27 -2.05 -35.94
C GLN A 108 29.21 -3.06 -36.37
N THR A 109 29.55 -4.34 -36.47
CA THR A 109 28.56 -5.39 -36.78
C THR A 109 27.46 -5.50 -35.71
N ILE A 110 27.78 -5.25 -34.43
CA ILE A 110 26.77 -5.20 -33.37
C ILE A 110 25.78 -4.07 -33.63
N PHE A 111 26.25 -2.88 -34.00
CA PHE A 111 25.38 -1.74 -34.31
C PHE A 111 24.58 -1.95 -35.61
N ASP A 112 25.15 -2.60 -36.63
CA ASP A 112 24.50 -2.89 -37.92
C ASP A 112 23.40 -3.95 -37.81
N ASP A 113 23.64 -5.02 -37.06
CA ASP A 113 22.69 -6.14 -36.97
C ASP A 113 21.57 -5.90 -35.95
N SER A 114 21.75 -4.95 -35.03
CA SER A 114 20.79 -4.69 -33.97
C SER A 114 19.61 -3.84 -34.46
N ARG A 115 18.40 -4.22 -34.05
CA ARG A 115 17.15 -3.53 -34.44
C ARG A 115 16.56 -2.67 -33.34
N SER A 116 17.14 -2.68 -32.14
CA SER A 116 16.68 -1.90 -30.99
C SER A 116 17.85 -1.50 -30.10
N GLN A 117 17.67 -0.46 -29.30
CA GLN A 117 18.64 -0.05 -28.29
C GLN A 117 18.94 -1.17 -27.29
N VAL A 118 17.91 -1.90 -26.85
CA VAL A 118 18.06 -3.03 -25.91
C VAL A 118 18.95 -4.12 -26.50
N GLU A 119 18.80 -4.42 -27.79
CA GLU A 119 19.64 -5.41 -28.48
C GLU A 119 21.10 -4.95 -28.62
N VAL A 120 21.32 -3.67 -28.94
CA VAL A 120 22.67 -3.08 -28.98
C VAL A 120 23.34 -3.23 -27.61
N ILE A 121 22.66 -2.80 -26.54
CA ILE A 121 23.21 -2.83 -25.17
C ILE A 121 23.50 -4.27 -24.74
N ALA A 122 22.58 -5.21 -24.98
CA ALA A 122 22.79 -6.60 -24.59
C ALA A 122 23.95 -7.27 -25.35
N ARG A 123 24.07 -7.00 -26.66
CA ARG A 123 25.17 -7.52 -27.48
C ARG A 123 26.50 -6.86 -27.11
N LEU A 124 26.51 -5.55 -26.87
CA LEU A 124 27.67 -4.79 -26.42
C LEU A 124 28.15 -5.27 -25.04
N ALA A 125 27.24 -5.41 -24.08
CA ALA A 125 27.50 -5.95 -22.75
C ALA A 125 28.13 -7.34 -22.84
N LYS A 126 27.60 -8.22 -23.70
CA LYS A 126 28.14 -9.56 -23.92
C LYS A 126 29.53 -9.52 -24.56
N HIS A 127 29.76 -8.65 -25.55
CA HIS A 127 31.04 -8.52 -26.25
C HIS A 127 32.13 -7.96 -25.32
N LEU A 128 31.81 -6.90 -24.57
CA LEU A 128 32.72 -6.24 -23.61
C LEU A 128 32.80 -6.96 -22.25
N ARG A 129 31.98 -8.00 -22.02
CA ARG A 129 31.83 -8.73 -20.73
C ARG A 129 31.47 -7.82 -19.56
N LEU A 130 30.58 -6.86 -19.83
CA LEU A 130 30.04 -5.90 -18.87
C LEU A 130 28.59 -6.27 -18.53
N SER A 131 28.04 -5.69 -17.46
CA SER A 131 26.59 -5.64 -17.24
C SER A 131 25.91 -4.68 -18.23
N GLU A 132 24.60 -4.81 -18.44
CA GLU A 132 23.84 -3.89 -19.32
C GLU A 132 23.92 -2.44 -18.84
N LYS A 133 24.02 -2.22 -17.53
CA LYS A 133 24.18 -0.89 -16.94
C LYS A 133 25.56 -0.31 -17.28
N GLU A 134 26.62 -1.08 -17.07
CA GLU A 134 27.98 -0.65 -17.40
C GLU A 134 28.16 -0.44 -18.91
N ALA A 135 27.48 -1.23 -19.76
CA ALA A 135 27.49 -1.02 -21.21
C ALA A 135 26.78 0.27 -21.63
N LYS A 136 25.67 0.65 -20.96
CA LYS A 136 25.04 1.97 -21.13
C LYS A 136 25.99 3.08 -20.69
N ASP A 137 26.59 2.95 -19.52
CA ASP A 137 27.52 3.94 -18.96
C ASP A 137 28.74 4.11 -19.89
N TYR A 138 29.23 3.02 -20.47
CA TYR A 138 30.33 3.04 -21.44
C TYR A 138 29.99 3.86 -22.69
N LEU A 139 28.80 3.66 -23.28
CA LEU A 139 28.35 4.46 -24.42
C LEU A 139 28.23 5.96 -24.07
N GLN A 140 27.79 6.26 -22.85
CA GLN A 140 27.68 7.64 -22.36
C GLN A 140 29.05 8.29 -22.17
N HIS A 141 30.02 7.58 -21.59
CA HIS A 141 31.39 8.08 -21.46
C HIS A 141 32.09 8.22 -22.82
N TYR A 142 31.80 7.33 -23.79
CA TYR A 142 32.32 7.44 -25.15
C TYR A 142 31.89 8.75 -25.81
N GLN A 143 30.63 9.14 -25.62
CA GLN A 143 30.10 10.42 -26.09
C GLN A 143 30.83 11.62 -25.47
N ASP A 144 31.14 11.57 -24.17
CA ASP A 144 31.80 12.68 -23.47
C ASP A 144 33.31 12.80 -23.78
N SER A 145 33.94 11.69 -24.16
CA SER A 145 35.40 11.60 -24.38
C SER A 145 35.87 11.89 -25.82
N HIS A 146 34.97 11.88 -26.80
CA HIS A 146 35.31 12.00 -28.22
C HIS A 146 34.73 13.27 -28.86
N GLN A 147 35.56 14.03 -29.59
CA GLN A 147 35.15 15.28 -30.27
C GLN A 147 34.30 15.06 -31.52
N SER A 148 34.40 13.90 -32.18
CA SER A 148 33.60 13.54 -33.35
C SER A 148 33.04 12.12 -33.18
N VAL A 149 31.72 12.03 -33.00
CA VAL A 149 31.03 10.77 -32.76
C VAL A 149 29.91 10.61 -33.79
N THR A 150 29.86 9.45 -34.44
CA THR A 150 28.79 9.09 -35.36
C THR A 150 27.62 8.54 -34.58
N TYR A 151 26.40 9.02 -34.82
CA TYR A 151 25.21 8.52 -34.13
C TYR A 151 24.33 7.67 -35.05
N ARG A 152 23.75 6.62 -34.49
CA ARG A 152 22.68 5.85 -35.14
C ARG A 152 21.44 5.83 -34.26
N PHE A 153 20.29 6.06 -34.90
CA PHE A 153 19.00 6.02 -34.23
C PHE A 153 18.43 4.61 -34.21
N TYR A 154 17.99 4.18 -33.03
CA TYR A 154 17.33 2.90 -32.82
C TYR A 154 15.88 3.13 -32.40
N PRO A 155 14.90 2.81 -33.27
CA PRO A 155 13.49 3.02 -32.96
C PRO A 155 13.03 2.09 -31.84
N SER A 156 12.17 2.61 -30.95
CA SER A 156 11.50 1.80 -29.93
C SER A 156 10.51 0.81 -30.55
N GLU A 157 10.02 -0.13 -29.73
CA GLU A 157 8.94 -1.04 -30.13
C GLU A 157 7.63 -0.30 -30.47
N ILE A 158 7.37 0.84 -29.83
CA ILE A 158 6.23 1.70 -30.15
C ILE A 158 6.38 2.26 -31.55
N VAL A 159 7.55 2.82 -31.87
CA VAL A 159 7.84 3.38 -33.21
C VAL A 159 7.67 2.31 -34.28
N LYS A 160 8.24 1.12 -34.07
CA LYS A 160 8.11 0.00 -35.01
C LYS A 160 6.66 -0.40 -35.22
N ALA A 161 5.86 -0.49 -34.15
CA ALA A 161 4.45 -0.88 -34.26
C ALA A 161 3.60 0.15 -35.00
N VAL A 162 3.87 1.43 -34.74
CA VAL A 162 3.18 2.57 -35.35
C VAL A 162 3.56 2.70 -36.82
N GLN A 163 4.81 2.46 -37.20
CA GLN A 163 5.26 2.48 -38.61
C GLN A 163 4.71 1.31 -39.42
N ASN A 164 4.69 0.12 -38.83
CA ASN A 164 4.48 -1.12 -39.58
C ASN A 164 3.06 -1.71 -39.49
N GLY A 165 2.18 -1.13 -38.67
CA GLY A 165 0.80 -1.61 -38.53
C GLY A 165 0.67 -2.84 -37.64
N TYR A 166 1.35 -2.85 -36.48
CA TYR A 166 1.32 -3.99 -35.55
C TYR A 166 0.25 -3.82 -34.47
N LEU A 167 0.02 -4.90 -33.73
CA LEU A 167 -0.64 -4.83 -32.43
C LEU A 167 0.41 -4.52 -31.36
N LEU A 168 0.32 -3.33 -30.77
CA LEU A 168 1.19 -2.84 -29.70
C LEU A 168 0.50 -3.00 -28.35
N GLU A 169 1.09 -3.76 -27.43
CA GLU A 169 0.69 -3.76 -26.02
C GLU A 169 1.59 -2.82 -25.20
N ILE A 170 1.00 -1.82 -24.53
CA ILE A 170 1.68 -0.96 -23.56
C ILE A 170 1.27 -1.41 -22.16
N GLN A 171 2.20 -2.04 -21.44
CA GLN A 171 1.95 -2.63 -20.13
C GLN A 171 2.32 -1.68 -19.02
N GLU A 172 1.37 -1.49 -18.10
CA GLU A 172 1.51 -0.74 -16.85
C GLU A 172 2.00 0.72 -17.05
N PRO A 173 1.42 1.48 -18.00
CA PRO A 173 1.82 2.87 -18.26
C PRO A 173 1.69 3.78 -17.04
N THR A 174 0.81 3.42 -16.10
CA THR A 174 0.55 4.10 -14.83
C THR A 174 1.72 4.07 -13.85
N VAL A 175 2.71 3.21 -14.06
CA VAL A 175 3.93 3.12 -13.22
C VAL A 175 4.89 4.29 -13.51
N ILE A 176 4.82 4.90 -14.70
CA ILE A 176 5.75 5.94 -15.14
C ILE A 176 5.63 7.18 -14.26
N ARG A 177 6.76 7.63 -13.70
CA ARG A 177 6.83 8.81 -12.81
C ARG A 177 6.74 10.13 -13.56
N ASP A 178 7.29 10.22 -14.76
CA ASP A 178 7.17 11.43 -15.57
C ASP A 178 5.93 11.37 -16.46
N ALA A 179 4.89 12.12 -16.09
CA ALA A 179 3.66 12.22 -16.88
C ALA A 179 3.92 12.77 -18.30
N SER A 180 5.00 13.53 -18.52
CA SER A 180 5.37 14.08 -19.83
C SER A 180 5.73 13.00 -20.85
N VAL A 181 6.22 11.84 -20.37
CA VAL A 181 6.57 10.67 -21.18
C VAL A 181 5.30 10.04 -21.77
N LEU A 182 4.26 9.90 -20.96
CA LEU A 182 2.96 9.39 -21.40
C LEU A 182 2.25 10.34 -22.37
N VAL A 183 2.40 11.66 -22.19
CA VAL A 183 1.82 12.69 -23.07
C VAL A 183 2.37 12.57 -24.50
N ALA A 184 3.60 12.08 -24.67
CA ALA A 184 4.18 11.85 -26.00
C ALA A 184 3.38 10.83 -26.85
N LEU A 185 2.58 9.97 -26.19
CA LEU A 185 1.73 8.99 -26.86
C LEU A 185 0.38 9.56 -27.33
N ASN A 186 -0.05 10.73 -26.81
CA ASN A 186 -1.35 11.31 -27.15
C ASN A 186 -1.53 11.45 -28.66
N SER A 187 -0.52 11.97 -29.34
CA SER A 187 -0.55 12.18 -30.78
C SER A 187 -0.63 10.88 -31.57
N VAL A 188 -0.10 9.77 -31.09
CA VAL A 188 -0.18 8.45 -31.77
C VAL A 188 -1.52 7.78 -31.55
N LEU A 189 -2.15 7.98 -30.41
CA LEU A 189 -3.45 7.40 -30.13
C LEU A 189 -4.56 8.02 -31.01
N GLU A 190 -4.33 9.11 -31.72
CA GLU A 190 -5.32 9.63 -32.66
C GLU A 190 -5.42 8.78 -33.96
N PRO A 191 -6.61 8.66 -34.59
CA PRO A 191 -6.82 7.82 -35.79
C PRO A 191 -5.98 8.19 -37.03
N ASN A 192 -5.43 9.40 -37.08
CA ASN A 192 -4.44 9.86 -38.06
C ASN A 192 -3.19 10.44 -37.37
N GLY A 193 -2.92 9.89 -36.19
CA GLY A 193 -1.88 10.34 -35.30
C GLY A 193 -0.50 10.36 -35.93
N THR A 194 0.36 11.21 -35.41
CA THR A 194 1.76 11.26 -35.80
C THR A 194 2.65 11.25 -34.58
N LEU A 195 3.72 10.46 -34.65
CA LEU A 195 4.77 10.45 -33.65
C LEU A 195 5.92 11.34 -34.12
N GLU A 196 6.33 12.29 -33.29
CA GLU A 196 7.51 13.09 -33.55
C GLU A 196 8.72 12.38 -32.93
N THR A 197 9.67 11.97 -33.76
CA THR A 197 10.93 11.37 -33.32
C THR A 197 12.10 12.23 -33.77
N LEU A 198 13.31 11.89 -33.30
CA LEU A 198 14.54 12.57 -33.69
C LEU A 198 14.84 12.46 -35.20
N GLN A 199 14.27 11.47 -35.88
CA GLN A 199 14.38 11.30 -37.35
C GLN A 199 13.29 12.03 -38.14
N GLY A 200 12.33 12.65 -37.46
CA GLY A 200 11.22 13.38 -38.07
C GLY A 200 9.86 12.82 -37.69
N ARG A 201 8.85 13.17 -38.49
CA ARG A 201 7.44 12.88 -38.20
C ARG A 201 7.02 11.56 -38.81
N ILE A 202 6.62 10.62 -37.97
CA ILE A 202 6.16 9.29 -38.36
C ILE A 202 4.63 9.28 -38.31
N ARG A 203 3.99 8.95 -39.43
CA ARG A 203 2.53 8.78 -39.46
C ARG A 203 2.14 7.40 -38.97
N ARG A 204 1.12 7.33 -38.11
CA ARG A 204 0.53 6.07 -37.66
C ARG A 204 -0.02 5.28 -38.85
N HIS A 205 0.39 4.02 -38.94
CA HIS A 205 -0.13 3.08 -39.91
C HIS A 205 -1.60 2.77 -39.59
N PRO A 206 -2.52 2.75 -40.59
CA PRO A 206 -3.94 2.55 -40.35
C PRO A 206 -4.28 1.21 -39.68
N ASP A 207 -3.47 0.18 -39.91
CA ASP A 207 -3.66 -1.15 -39.30
C ASP A 207 -3.11 -1.29 -37.87
N THR A 208 -2.51 -0.24 -37.28
CA THR A 208 -1.97 -0.28 -35.91
C THR A 208 -3.10 -0.35 -34.89
N VAL A 209 -3.06 -1.39 -34.05
CA VAL A 209 -3.95 -1.57 -32.89
C VAL A 209 -3.13 -1.38 -31.62
N VAL A 210 -3.57 -0.52 -30.71
CA VAL A 210 -2.89 -0.24 -29.45
C VAL A 210 -3.73 -0.76 -28.30
N VAL A 211 -3.13 -1.57 -27.44
CA VAL A 211 -3.75 -2.14 -26.23
C VAL A 211 -2.98 -1.66 -25.00
N LEU A 212 -3.61 -0.86 -24.14
CA LEU A 212 -3.05 -0.48 -22.85
C LEU A 212 -3.55 -1.46 -21.80
N THR A 213 -2.63 -2.03 -21.02
CA THR A 213 -2.98 -2.92 -19.91
C THR A 213 -2.52 -2.30 -18.60
N THR A 214 -3.43 -2.07 -17.66
CA THR A 214 -3.09 -1.51 -16.34
C THR A 214 -3.78 -2.26 -15.21
N ASN A 215 -3.11 -2.31 -14.06
CA ASN A 215 -3.63 -2.89 -12.83
C ASN A 215 -4.35 -1.82 -12.01
N ARG A 216 -5.53 -2.16 -11.47
CA ARG A 216 -6.26 -1.32 -10.51
C ARG A 216 -5.59 -1.45 -9.14
N ASN A 217 -5.48 -0.35 -8.40
CA ASN A 217 -5.06 -0.31 -6.99
C ASN A 217 -3.73 -1.02 -6.68
N TYR A 218 -2.81 -1.06 -7.66
CA TYR A 218 -1.46 -1.59 -7.45
C TYR A 218 -0.58 -0.51 -6.81
N GLN A 219 0.15 -0.83 -5.76
CA GLN A 219 1.05 0.13 -5.10
C GLN A 219 2.05 0.73 -6.11
N GLY A 220 2.21 2.05 -6.07
CA GLY A 220 3.05 2.80 -7.01
C GLY A 220 2.40 3.16 -8.35
N ASN A 221 1.18 2.69 -8.65
CA ASN A 221 0.44 3.11 -9.85
C ASN A 221 -0.22 4.47 -9.64
N ARG A 222 -0.01 5.37 -10.60
CA ARG A 222 -0.73 6.64 -10.70
C ARG A 222 -2.03 6.47 -11.49
N PRO A 223 -3.04 7.32 -11.27
CA PRO A 223 -4.22 7.33 -12.14
C PRO A 223 -3.80 7.60 -13.59
N LEU A 224 -4.39 6.85 -14.53
CA LEU A 224 -4.17 7.08 -15.96
C LEU A 224 -4.62 8.50 -16.33
N ASN A 225 -3.76 9.25 -17.01
CA ASN A 225 -4.05 10.61 -17.47
C ASN A 225 -5.37 10.65 -18.25
N GLU A 226 -6.25 11.59 -17.90
CA GLU A 226 -7.56 11.79 -18.54
C GLU A 226 -7.45 11.96 -20.06
N SER A 227 -6.40 12.65 -20.55
CA SER A 227 -6.19 12.84 -21.99
C SER A 227 -5.94 11.54 -22.74
N LEU A 228 -5.29 10.57 -22.09
CA LEU A 228 -5.06 9.24 -22.65
C LEU A 228 -6.33 8.41 -22.54
N ARG A 229 -7.02 8.48 -21.40
CA ARG A 229 -8.27 7.75 -21.17
C ARG A 229 -9.34 8.13 -22.21
N ASP A 230 -9.48 9.41 -22.54
CA ASP A 230 -10.43 9.91 -23.56
C ASP A 230 -10.10 9.41 -24.99
N ARG A 231 -8.82 9.11 -25.27
CA ARG A 231 -8.37 8.55 -26.56
C ARG A 231 -8.55 7.04 -26.68
N MET A 232 -9.02 6.38 -25.63
CA MET A 232 -9.35 4.96 -25.65
C MET A 232 -10.76 4.78 -26.19
N GLN A 233 -10.86 4.17 -27.37
CA GLN A 233 -12.14 4.00 -28.07
C GLN A 233 -12.96 2.85 -27.49
N TYR A 234 -12.30 1.89 -26.85
CA TYR A 234 -12.93 0.77 -26.17
C TYR A 234 -12.21 0.50 -24.85
N SER A 235 -12.97 0.37 -23.76
CA SER A 235 -12.44 0.07 -22.43
C SER A 235 -13.13 -1.18 -21.85
N GLU A 236 -12.34 -2.09 -21.29
CA GLU A 236 -12.82 -3.33 -20.67
C GLU A 236 -12.36 -3.42 -19.21
N LYS A 237 -13.30 -3.72 -18.31
CA LYS A 237 -12.99 -4.08 -16.93
C LYS A 237 -12.67 -5.57 -16.86
N MET A 238 -11.46 -5.91 -16.43
CA MET A 238 -10.95 -7.28 -16.40
C MET A 238 -10.79 -7.79 -14.96
N ASP A 239 -11.89 -8.20 -14.35
CA ASP A 239 -11.92 -8.81 -13.01
C ASP A 239 -11.65 -10.33 -13.06
N LEU A 240 -11.66 -11.01 -11.90
CA LEU A 240 -11.68 -12.46 -11.87
C LEU A 240 -12.89 -13.01 -12.63
N PRO A 241 -12.70 -14.03 -13.50
CA PRO A 241 -13.79 -14.60 -14.27
C PRO A 241 -14.72 -15.43 -13.38
N THR A 242 -15.89 -15.80 -13.90
CA THR A 242 -16.84 -16.66 -13.19
C THR A 242 -16.24 -18.03 -12.88
N ILE A 243 -16.69 -18.68 -11.79
CA ILE A 243 -16.19 -20.00 -11.37
C ILE A 243 -16.18 -21.03 -12.52
N PRO A 244 -17.24 -21.18 -13.35
CA PRO A 244 -17.19 -22.12 -14.48
C PRO A 244 -16.07 -21.82 -15.48
N VAL A 245 -15.79 -20.54 -15.73
CA VAL A 245 -14.70 -20.12 -16.63
C VAL A 245 -13.33 -20.36 -15.98
N MET A 246 -13.21 -20.15 -14.67
CA MET A 246 -12.00 -20.51 -13.91
C MET A 246 -11.70 -22.00 -14.07
N VAL A 247 -12.68 -22.85 -13.77
CA VAL A 247 -12.57 -24.32 -13.85
C VAL A 247 -12.19 -24.79 -15.25
N ALA A 248 -12.87 -24.30 -16.28
CA ALA A 248 -12.55 -24.65 -17.67
C ALA A 248 -11.11 -24.28 -18.05
N ARG A 249 -10.64 -23.11 -17.64
CA ARG A 249 -9.25 -22.65 -17.88
C ARG A 249 -8.23 -23.47 -17.09
N ALA A 250 -8.54 -23.85 -15.85
CA ALA A 250 -7.68 -24.69 -15.04
C ALA A 250 -7.57 -26.09 -15.63
N ALA A 251 -8.70 -26.75 -15.95
CA ALA A 251 -8.70 -28.08 -16.55
C ALA A 251 -7.87 -28.12 -17.85
N ALA A 252 -7.99 -27.09 -18.70
CA ALA A 252 -7.22 -26.98 -19.94
C ALA A 252 -5.71 -26.77 -19.73
N LYS A 253 -5.28 -26.18 -18.61
CA LYS A 253 -3.87 -25.84 -18.34
C LYS A 253 -3.15 -26.78 -17.38
N SER A 254 -3.81 -27.26 -16.34
CA SER A 254 -3.23 -28.15 -15.34
C SER A 254 -3.35 -29.63 -15.71
N GLY A 255 -4.26 -29.98 -16.63
CA GLY A 255 -4.61 -31.38 -16.91
C GLY A 255 -5.37 -32.06 -15.77
N LEU A 256 -5.76 -31.32 -14.73
CA LEU A 256 -6.61 -31.84 -13.65
C LEU A 256 -8.06 -31.89 -14.16
N HIS A 257 -8.64 -33.09 -14.22
CA HIS A 257 -10.01 -33.30 -14.70
C HIS A 257 -11.05 -33.42 -13.58
N ASP A 258 -10.64 -33.31 -12.32
CA ASP A 258 -11.57 -33.31 -11.18
C ASP A 258 -12.28 -31.96 -11.07
N GLU A 259 -13.45 -31.88 -11.71
CA GLU A 259 -14.25 -30.66 -11.79
C GLU A 259 -14.76 -30.19 -10.41
N GLN A 260 -15.06 -31.13 -9.50
CA GLN A 260 -15.53 -30.81 -8.15
C GLN A 260 -14.42 -30.15 -7.34
N LEU A 261 -13.22 -30.74 -7.37
CA LEU A 261 -12.04 -30.19 -6.72
C LEU A 261 -11.67 -28.81 -7.29
N LEU A 262 -11.62 -28.68 -8.62
CA LEU A 262 -11.35 -27.40 -9.29
C LEU A 262 -12.38 -26.32 -8.91
N THR A 263 -13.65 -26.69 -8.76
CA THR A 263 -14.72 -25.78 -8.36
C THR A 263 -14.52 -25.27 -6.93
N ILE A 264 -14.17 -26.14 -5.99
CA ILE A 264 -13.89 -25.74 -4.61
C ILE A 264 -12.65 -24.87 -4.55
N MET A 265 -11.59 -25.22 -5.26
CA MET A 265 -10.38 -24.41 -5.36
C MET A 265 -10.69 -23.02 -5.93
N ALA A 266 -11.55 -22.91 -6.95
CA ALA A 266 -11.97 -21.63 -7.52
C ALA A 266 -12.78 -20.80 -6.52
N LYS A 267 -13.69 -21.43 -5.76
CA LYS A 267 -14.44 -20.77 -4.68
C LYS A 267 -13.52 -20.23 -3.59
N ILE A 268 -12.51 -21.00 -3.18
CA ILE A 268 -11.51 -20.56 -2.19
C ILE A 268 -10.74 -19.35 -2.70
N ILE A 269 -10.25 -19.36 -3.95
CA ILE A 269 -9.52 -18.22 -4.51
C ILE A 269 -10.39 -16.97 -4.55
N ARG A 270 -11.65 -17.10 -4.94
CA ARG A 270 -12.57 -15.97 -4.98
C ARG A 270 -12.89 -15.44 -3.59
N LEU A 271 -13.10 -16.33 -2.61
CA LEU A 271 -13.28 -15.95 -1.21
C LEU A 271 -12.06 -15.17 -0.70
N LEU A 272 -10.85 -15.68 -0.95
CA LEU A 272 -9.61 -15.00 -0.56
C LEU A 272 -9.47 -13.62 -1.22
N ASP A 273 -9.85 -13.48 -2.49
CA ASP A 273 -9.82 -12.18 -3.19
C ASP A 273 -10.83 -11.19 -2.58
N GLU A 274 -12.05 -11.64 -2.29
CA GLU A 274 -13.10 -10.85 -1.65
C GLU A 274 -12.69 -10.45 -0.22
N THR A 275 -12.15 -11.39 0.58
CA THR A 275 -11.65 -11.13 1.94
C THR A 275 -10.45 -10.20 1.94
N ALA A 276 -9.49 -10.39 1.04
CA ALA A 276 -8.32 -9.52 0.93
C ALA A 276 -8.74 -8.07 0.63
N LYS A 277 -9.63 -7.88 -0.34
CA LYS A 277 -10.17 -6.55 -0.70
C LYS A 277 -10.97 -5.90 0.43
N ALA A 278 -11.81 -6.67 1.13
CA ALA A 278 -12.61 -6.15 2.24
C ALA A 278 -11.76 -5.68 3.43
N ASN A 279 -10.59 -6.29 3.62
CA ASN A 279 -9.68 -5.98 4.73
C ASN A 279 -8.50 -5.10 4.34
N GLY A 280 -8.48 -4.56 3.11
CA GLY A 280 -7.40 -3.69 2.63
C GLY A 280 -6.05 -4.38 2.45
N ILE A 281 -6.03 -5.71 2.30
CA ILE A 281 -4.80 -6.47 2.02
C ILE A 281 -4.39 -6.21 0.57
N HIS A 282 -3.16 -5.72 0.35
CA HIS A 282 -2.71 -5.27 -0.96
C HIS A 282 -2.46 -6.40 -1.98
N GLY A 283 -2.24 -7.64 -1.55
CA GLY A 283 -2.05 -8.76 -2.45
C GLY A 283 -3.35 -9.29 -3.07
N VAL A 284 -3.21 -9.91 -4.24
CA VAL A 284 -4.34 -10.35 -5.06
C VAL A 284 -4.40 -11.87 -5.18
N ALA A 285 -5.54 -12.47 -4.83
CA ALA A 285 -5.83 -13.87 -5.09
C ALA A 285 -6.34 -14.07 -6.53
N GLY A 286 -5.41 -13.98 -7.50
CA GLY A 286 -5.74 -13.98 -8.92
C GLY A 286 -5.81 -15.37 -9.58
N MET A 287 -6.30 -15.39 -10.83
CA MET A 287 -6.29 -16.58 -11.71
C MET A 287 -4.91 -17.22 -11.86
N ARG A 288 -3.83 -16.44 -11.77
CA ARG A 288 -2.47 -16.98 -11.85
C ARG A 288 -2.20 -17.96 -10.70
N SER A 289 -2.48 -17.55 -9.46
CA SER A 289 -2.28 -18.40 -8.28
C SER A 289 -3.20 -19.63 -8.32
N TYR A 290 -4.45 -19.45 -8.75
CA TYR A 290 -5.37 -20.58 -8.98
C TYR A 290 -4.82 -21.61 -9.98
N LEU A 291 -4.32 -21.18 -11.14
CA LEU A 291 -3.78 -22.08 -12.16
C LEU A 291 -2.55 -22.85 -11.69
N PHE A 292 -1.62 -22.19 -10.98
CA PHE A 292 -0.44 -22.85 -10.44
C PHE A 292 -0.80 -23.81 -9.30
N TRP A 293 -1.77 -23.46 -8.46
CA TRP A 293 -2.26 -24.34 -7.42
C TRP A 293 -3.01 -25.55 -7.99
N ALA A 294 -3.78 -25.38 -9.07
CA ALA A 294 -4.38 -26.52 -9.79
C ALA A 294 -3.32 -27.41 -10.48
N ALA A 295 -2.24 -26.82 -11.01
CA ALA A 295 -1.14 -27.55 -11.63
C ALA A 295 -0.25 -28.28 -10.62
N SER A 296 -0.21 -27.84 -9.36
CA SER A 296 0.60 -28.47 -8.31
C SER A 296 0.20 -29.92 -8.07
N ALA A 297 -1.06 -30.29 -8.35
CA ALA A 297 -1.59 -31.65 -8.32
C ALA A 297 -0.77 -32.68 -9.13
N ALA A 298 0.03 -32.23 -10.10
CA ALA A 298 0.87 -33.10 -10.92
C ALA A 298 2.20 -33.50 -10.24
N PHE A 299 2.68 -32.72 -9.25
CA PHE A 299 4.03 -32.90 -8.69
C PHE A 299 4.12 -32.75 -7.17
N THR A 300 3.07 -32.30 -6.48
CA THR A 300 3.02 -32.19 -5.02
C THR A 300 1.58 -32.34 -4.52
N ASP A 301 1.42 -32.45 -3.20
CA ASP A 301 0.11 -32.46 -2.58
C ASP A 301 -0.56 -31.07 -2.66
N ILE A 302 -1.84 -31.08 -3.03
CA ILE A 302 -2.63 -29.86 -3.26
C ILE A 302 -2.86 -29.14 -1.92
N LEU A 303 -2.98 -29.87 -0.82
CA LEU A 303 -3.19 -29.27 0.50
C LEU A 303 -1.91 -28.56 0.98
N ASN A 304 -0.77 -29.26 0.90
CA ASN A 304 0.52 -28.71 1.34
C ASN A 304 1.04 -27.54 0.49
N SER A 305 0.62 -27.45 -0.78
CA SER A 305 1.03 -26.37 -1.68
C SER A 305 0.20 -25.09 -1.56
N PHE A 306 -0.90 -25.09 -0.80
CA PHE A 306 -1.80 -23.94 -0.69
C PHE A 306 -1.09 -22.68 -0.15
N ASP A 307 -0.32 -22.82 0.93
CA ASP A 307 0.35 -21.68 1.57
C ASP A 307 1.34 -21.02 0.59
N GLN A 308 2.17 -21.82 -0.08
CA GLN A 308 3.20 -21.33 -1.02
C GLN A 308 2.63 -20.82 -2.35
N MET A 309 1.59 -21.46 -2.88
CA MET A 309 1.05 -21.17 -4.21
C MET A 309 -0.05 -20.11 -4.19
N VAL A 310 -0.66 -19.87 -3.03
CA VAL A 310 -1.79 -18.96 -2.85
C VAL A 310 -1.53 -17.94 -1.75
N LEU A 311 -1.47 -18.36 -0.48
CA LEU A 311 -1.49 -17.41 0.65
C LEU A 311 -0.29 -16.47 0.69
N TYR A 312 0.94 -16.99 0.60
CA TYR A 312 2.17 -16.17 0.65
C TYR A 312 2.37 -15.25 -0.55
N LYS A 313 1.51 -15.38 -1.57
CA LYS A 313 1.45 -14.46 -2.71
C LYS A 313 0.46 -13.32 -2.50
N ILE A 314 -0.45 -13.49 -1.54
CA ILE A 314 -1.38 -12.45 -1.11
C ILE A 314 -0.69 -11.62 -0.01
N THR A 315 -0.12 -12.27 1.00
CA THR A 315 0.54 -11.58 2.10
C THR A 315 1.54 -12.48 2.82
N THR A 316 2.54 -11.87 3.45
CA THR A 316 3.48 -12.54 4.37
C THR A 316 3.27 -12.12 5.81
N ASP A 317 2.30 -11.25 6.09
CA ASP A 317 1.94 -10.81 7.43
C ASP A 317 1.14 -11.90 8.16
N GLU A 318 1.54 -12.24 9.38
CA GLU A 318 0.95 -13.36 10.12
C GLU A 318 -0.51 -13.09 10.52
N LEU A 319 -0.88 -11.84 10.85
CA LEU A 319 -2.25 -11.46 11.21
C LEU A 319 -3.17 -11.58 9.99
N GLU A 320 -2.72 -11.08 8.84
CA GLU A 320 -3.45 -11.17 7.58
C GLU A 320 -3.57 -12.62 7.09
N ILE A 321 -2.52 -13.43 7.24
CA ILE A 321 -2.56 -14.86 6.93
C ILE A 321 -3.59 -15.57 7.80
N ASN A 322 -3.61 -15.30 9.11
CA ASN A 322 -4.55 -15.91 10.03
C ASN A 322 -6.00 -15.53 9.70
N LEU A 323 -6.24 -14.26 9.37
CA LEU A 323 -7.54 -13.77 8.89
C LEU A 323 -8.01 -14.51 7.63
N LEU A 324 -7.14 -14.65 6.64
CA LEU A 324 -7.46 -15.36 5.39
C LEU A 324 -7.72 -16.86 5.63
N LYS A 325 -6.93 -17.50 6.51
CA LYS A 325 -7.15 -18.91 6.91
C LYS A 325 -8.47 -19.08 7.65
N HIS A 326 -8.80 -18.16 8.56
CA HIS A 326 -10.06 -18.16 9.30
C HIS A 326 -11.26 -18.08 8.34
N ALA A 327 -11.28 -17.12 7.43
CA ALA A 327 -12.34 -16.96 6.44
C ALA A 327 -12.57 -18.23 5.60
N VAL A 328 -11.48 -18.92 5.20
CA VAL A 328 -11.58 -20.18 4.46
C VAL A 328 -12.15 -21.31 5.33
N SER A 329 -11.81 -21.37 6.61
CA SER A 329 -12.31 -22.40 7.54
C SER A 329 -13.80 -22.26 7.86
N GLU A 330 -14.30 -21.05 8.06
CA GLU A 330 -15.71 -20.78 8.39
C GLU A 330 -16.69 -21.27 7.32
N THR A 331 -16.28 -21.23 6.06
CA THR A 331 -17.14 -21.65 4.93
C THR A 331 -17.26 -23.17 4.78
N GLY A 332 -16.47 -23.96 5.52
CA GLY A 332 -16.37 -25.41 5.38
C GLY A 332 -15.83 -25.88 4.01
N LEU A 333 -15.43 -24.95 3.14
CA LEU A 333 -14.87 -25.27 1.82
C LEU A 333 -13.54 -26.02 1.95
N TRP A 334 -12.77 -25.74 3.00
CA TRP A 334 -11.53 -26.45 3.30
C TRP A 334 -11.79 -27.94 3.56
N ASP A 335 -12.76 -28.27 4.40
CA ASP A 335 -13.06 -29.65 4.78
C ASP A 335 -13.65 -30.45 3.62
N GLN A 336 -14.47 -29.81 2.79
CA GLN A 336 -14.96 -30.39 1.53
C GLN A 336 -13.81 -30.70 0.58
N ARG A 337 -12.83 -29.79 0.46
CA ARG A 337 -11.63 -30.00 -0.38
C ARG A 337 -10.79 -31.16 0.16
N VAL A 338 -10.50 -31.19 1.46
CA VAL A 338 -9.72 -32.25 2.11
C VAL A 338 -10.39 -33.60 1.86
N SER A 339 -11.71 -33.69 2.06
CA SER A 339 -12.48 -34.91 1.82
C SER A 339 -12.37 -35.43 0.39
N LEU A 340 -12.44 -34.55 -0.61
CA LEU A 340 -12.30 -34.93 -2.02
C LEU A 340 -10.88 -35.35 -2.39
N VAL A 341 -9.86 -34.65 -1.89
CA VAL A 341 -8.45 -35.03 -2.11
C VAL A 341 -8.18 -36.42 -1.51
N THR A 342 -8.67 -36.68 -0.29
CA THR A 342 -8.54 -38.00 0.36
C THR A 342 -9.31 -39.09 -0.40
N GLN A 343 -10.52 -38.80 -0.92
CA GLN A 343 -11.30 -39.75 -1.73
C GLN A 343 -10.64 -40.04 -3.10
N SER A 344 -10.05 -39.03 -3.73
CA SER A 344 -9.33 -39.17 -5.01
C SER A 344 -8.00 -39.90 -4.83
N ALA A 345 -7.31 -39.74 -3.70
CA ALA A 345 -6.16 -40.55 -3.32
C ALA A 345 -6.55 -42.01 -3.05
N ALA A 346 -7.68 -42.26 -2.40
CA ALA A 346 -8.20 -43.61 -2.14
C ALA A 346 -8.65 -44.38 -3.39
N LYS A 347 -8.99 -43.68 -4.49
CA LYS A 347 -9.32 -44.26 -5.80
C LYS A 347 -8.08 -44.54 -6.69
N ARG A 348 -6.89 -44.06 -6.30
CA ARG A 348 -5.62 -44.25 -7.03
C ARG A 348 -4.82 -45.49 -6.60
N THR A 349 -5.45 -46.46 -5.93
CA THR A 349 -4.79 -47.72 -5.55
C THR A 349 -4.82 -48.75 -6.69
N ILE A 350 -3.63 -49.19 -7.13
CA ILE A 350 -3.17 -50.58 -7.42
C ILE A 350 -1.89 -50.49 -8.32
N PRO A 351 -0.85 -51.35 -8.20
CA PRO A 351 -0.30 -52.09 -7.06
C PRO A 351 1.13 -51.64 -6.71
N VAL A 352 1.52 -51.86 -5.45
CA VAL A 352 2.88 -51.69 -4.95
C VAL A 352 3.82 -52.69 -5.62
N ALA A 353 4.81 -52.21 -6.37
CA ALA A 353 6.03 -52.97 -6.67
C ALA A 353 7.03 -52.75 -5.53
N SER A 354 7.54 -53.86 -4.99
CA SER A 354 8.49 -53.95 -3.88
C SER A 354 9.76 -53.13 -4.10
N PRO A 355 10.44 -52.67 -3.02
CA PRO A 355 11.60 -51.80 -3.13
C PRO A 355 12.81 -52.63 -3.60
N SER A 356 13.37 -52.26 -4.75
CA SER A 356 14.69 -52.72 -5.17
C SER A 356 15.51 -51.56 -5.71
N GLN A 357 16.64 -51.37 -5.03
CA GLN A 357 17.89 -50.77 -5.48
C GLN A 357 18.00 -49.24 -5.52
N ASP A 358 18.84 -48.76 -4.59
CA ASP A 358 19.53 -47.49 -4.60
C ASP A 358 20.10 -47.16 -5.97
N VAL A 359 19.62 -46.07 -6.57
CA VAL A 359 20.33 -45.36 -7.62
C VAL A 359 20.71 -43.99 -7.05
N LYS A 360 21.95 -43.89 -6.59
CA LYS A 360 22.62 -42.62 -6.28
C LYS A 360 22.66 -41.76 -7.54
N LEU A 361 21.99 -40.61 -7.51
CA LEU A 361 22.23 -39.52 -8.45
C LEU A 361 23.41 -38.70 -7.95
N SER A 362 24.56 -38.97 -8.57
CA SER A 362 25.78 -38.18 -8.49
C SER A 362 25.56 -36.80 -9.09
N VAL A 363 25.70 -35.76 -8.28
CA VAL A 363 25.89 -34.38 -8.74
C VAL A 363 27.36 -34.23 -9.09
N SER A 364 27.65 -34.11 -10.38
CA SER A 364 28.95 -33.74 -10.90
C SER A 364 29.06 -32.21 -10.95
N GLU A 365 29.82 -31.62 -10.03
CA GLU A 365 30.38 -30.29 -10.22
C GLU A 365 31.59 -30.33 -11.17
N PRO A 366 31.85 -29.25 -11.93
CA PRO A 366 32.84 -29.26 -13.01
C PRO A 366 34.26 -29.17 -12.44
N THR A 367 35.13 -30.05 -12.94
CA THR A 367 36.57 -30.00 -12.72
C THR A 367 37.22 -28.93 -13.60
N THR A 368 38.04 -28.08 -13.00
CA THR A 368 39.23 -27.54 -13.66
C THR A 368 40.47 -27.96 -12.88
N SER A 369 41.29 -28.72 -13.59
CA SER A 369 42.61 -29.26 -13.27
C SER A 369 43.60 -28.27 -12.65
N ALA A 370 44.27 -28.71 -11.59
CA ALA A 370 45.67 -28.37 -11.32
C ALA A 370 46.35 -29.59 -10.69
N GLU A 371 47.47 -29.97 -11.31
CA GLU A 371 48.25 -31.18 -11.05
C GLU A 371 49.08 -31.11 -9.77
N ASN A 372 49.44 -32.32 -9.31
CA ASN A 372 50.65 -32.71 -8.59
C ASN A 372 50.82 -32.33 -7.10
N GLY A 373 50.68 -33.37 -6.27
CA GLY A 373 51.89 -34.11 -5.89
C GLY A 373 52.18 -34.28 -4.40
N LYS A 374 52.05 -35.54 -3.95
CA LYS A 374 52.80 -36.26 -2.88
C LYS A 374 52.27 -36.25 -1.43
N ASN A 375 51.69 -37.41 -1.11
CA ASN A 375 51.70 -38.24 0.10
C ASN A 375 52.74 -37.93 1.20
N GLN A 376 52.31 -38.02 2.46
CA GLN A 376 52.63 -39.07 3.46
C GLN A 376 51.81 -38.80 4.74
N ASP A 377 50.88 -39.69 5.11
CA ASP A 377 51.01 -40.68 6.21
C ASP A 377 51.58 -40.09 7.52
N ASP A 378 50.75 -40.02 8.58
CA ASP A 378 50.90 -40.94 9.72
C ASP A 378 49.80 -40.83 10.80
N SER A 379 49.24 -42.01 11.09
CA SER A 379 48.85 -42.63 12.38
C SER A 379 48.35 -41.85 13.62
N HIS A 380 47.13 -42.27 14.05
CA HIS A 380 46.71 -42.82 15.36
C HIS A 380 46.97 -42.13 16.73
N GLU A 381 45.89 -42.21 17.55
CA GLU A 381 45.81 -42.45 19.02
C GLU A 381 45.59 -41.29 20.02
N THR A 382 44.37 -41.24 20.56
CA THR A 382 44.01 -40.87 21.97
C THR A 382 44.40 -42.02 22.93
N PRO A 383 44.67 -41.85 24.27
CA PRO A 383 43.73 -41.24 25.25
C PRO A 383 44.26 -40.73 26.64
N LYS A 384 43.36 -40.06 27.39
CA LYS A 384 43.09 -40.01 28.87
C LYS A 384 44.20 -39.94 29.97
N GLN A 385 43.94 -38.97 30.88
CA GLN A 385 43.92 -39.01 32.38
C GLN A 385 45.18 -38.77 33.27
N SER A 386 45.05 -37.72 34.09
CA SER A 386 45.24 -37.62 35.57
C SER A 386 46.52 -37.04 36.20
N ALA A 387 46.25 -36.25 37.25
CA ALA A 387 47.02 -35.87 38.46
C ALA A 387 47.72 -34.48 38.52
N THR A 388 47.30 -33.72 39.55
CA THR A 388 47.75 -32.46 40.18
C THR A 388 49.05 -32.66 41.01
N PRO A 389 49.63 -31.69 41.79
CA PRO A 389 49.14 -30.38 42.28
C PRO A 389 50.17 -29.22 42.35
N ASP A 390 49.70 -28.11 42.97
CA ASP A 390 50.39 -26.98 43.64
C ASP A 390 50.04 -25.62 42.98
N ASP A 391 49.75 -24.50 43.65
CA ASP A 391 49.36 -24.15 45.03
C ASP A 391 48.93 -22.65 44.99
N ASP A 392 48.18 -22.24 46.00
CA ASP A 392 48.00 -20.89 46.54
C ASP A 392 47.00 -19.86 45.95
N SER A 393 45.95 -19.71 46.77
CA SER A 393 44.97 -18.64 46.95
C SER A 393 45.57 -17.52 47.87
N PRO A 394 44.89 -16.48 48.43
CA PRO A 394 43.47 -16.42 48.79
C PRO A 394 42.72 -15.08 48.62
N ILE A 395 41.39 -15.21 48.78
CA ILE A 395 40.41 -14.18 49.12
C ILE A 395 40.23 -14.23 50.65
N GLU A 396 39.93 -13.11 51.32
CA GLU A 396 39.22 -13.15 52.61
C GLU A 396 38.13 -12.08 52.75
N LYS A 397 37.04 -12.46 53.44
CA LYS A 397 35.80 -11.73 53.72
C LYS A 397 35.64 -11.44 55.23
N THR A 398 34.58 -10.67 55.55
CA THR A 398 33.82 -10.57 56.83
C THR A 398 34.40 -9.60 57.90
N ALA A 399 33.66 -8.87 58.76
CA ALA A 399 32.23 -8.78 59.13
C ALA A 399 31.90 -7.38 59.77
N GLU A 400 30.60 -7.13 59.99
CA GLU A 400 29.88 -6.34 61.04
C GLU A 400 30.62 -5.28 61.90
N ASP A 401 30.08 -4.05 62.04
CA ASP A 401 29.29 -3.56 63.21
C ASP A 401 29.18 -2.00 63.31
N ASN A 402 28.03 -1.53 63.83
CA ASN A 402 27.73 -0.27 64.58
C ASN A 402 27.93 1.19 64.04
N HIS A 403 26.80 1.92 64.09
CA HIS A 403 26.56 3.39 64.20
C HIS A 403 27.39 4.11 65.32
N PRO A 404 27.38 5.48 65.54
CA PRO A 404 26.56 6.58 64.98
C PRO A 404 27.28 7.99 64.81
N VAL A 405 26.48 9.04 64.52
CA VAL A 405 26.67 10.51 64.78
C VAL A 405 27.71 11.24 63.89
N ASP A 406 27.36 12.24 63.07
CA ASP A 406 27.15 13.63 63.53
C ASP A 406 26.37 14.53 62.54
N LYS A 407 25.54 15.42 63.09
CA LYS A 407 24.95 16.61 62.44
C LYS A 407 25.81 17.82 62.79
N PRO A 408 25.80 18.89 61.98
CA PRO A 408 25.03 20.09 62.39
C PRO A 408 24.23 20.69 61.20
N LYS A 409 22.95 21.04 61.33
CA LYS A 409 22.36 22.28 61.91
C LYS A 409 22.92 23.56 61.27
N GLY A 410 22.14 24.25 60.44
CA GLY A 410 21.33 25.43 60.82
C GLY A 410 22.06 26.67 60.27
N ASP A 411 21.49 27.80 59.86
CA ASP A 411 20.20 28.46 59.96
C ASP A 411 20.27 29.61 58.90
N THR A 412 19.22 29.87 58.13
CA THR A 412 18.28 31.03 58.22
C THR A 412 18.48 32.15 57.17
N VAL A 413 17.38 32.40 56.46
CA VAL A 413 16.76 33.72 56.15
C VAL A 413 17.55 34.74 55.32
N THR A 414 17.04 35.06 54.13
CA THR A 414 16.35 36.35 53.84
C THR A 414 15.69 36.33 52.45
N ALA A 415 14.56 37.02 52.36
CA ALA A 415 13.70 37.15 51.19
C ALA A 415 13.95 38.48 50.42
N GLU A 416 13.26 38.57 49.29
CA GLU A 416 12.76 39.78 48.59
C GLU A 416 13.69 40.59 47.67
N ASP A 417 13.35 40.57 46.37
CA ASP A 417 13.01 41.71 45.47
C ASP A 417 13.42 41.36 44.02
N ALA A 418 12.51 41.12 43.08
CA ALA A 418 11.59 42.01 42.36
C ALA A 418 12.22 42.85 41.22
N LYS A 419 11.78 42.51 39.98
CA LYS A 419 11.54 43.35 38.78
C LYS A 419 12.64 43.55 37.71
N ARG A 420 12.23 43.17 36.48
CA ARG A 420 12.34 43.89 35.17
C ARG A 420 13.77 44.03 34.61
N ASP A 421 14.08 43.94 33.32
CA ASP A 421 13.33 44.24 32.09
C ASP A 421 14.13 43.71 30.86
N THR A 422 13.42 43.57 29.73
CA THR A 422 13.87 43.80 28.33
C THR A 422 14.97 42.96 27.64
N SER A 423 14.51 42.20 26.63
CA SER A 423 14.99 42.14 25.22
C SER A 423 16.45 42.48 24.86
N LEU A 424 17.11 41.57 24.14
CA LEU A 424 17.60 41.76 22.75
C LEU A 424 18.42 40.55 22.27
N ASP A 425 18.10 40.10 21.05
CA ASP A 425 18.91 39.23 20.20
C ASP A 425 20.30 39.82 19.94
N VAL A 426 21.36 39.02 20.08
CA VAL A 426 22.50 39.02 19.16
C VAL A 426 23.09 37.61 19.05
N THR A 427 23.13 37.15 17.80
CA THR A 427 23.79 35.97 17.25
C THR A 427 25.28 35.83 17.62
N SER A 428 25.73 34.61 17.89
CA SER A 428 27.10 34.20 17.57
C SER A 428 27.12 32.75 17.08
N THR A 429 27.42 32.62 15.79
CA THR A 429 27.81 31.43 15.07
C THR A 429 29.11 30.84 15.61
N THR A 430 29.07 29.55 15.97
CA THR A 430 30.22 28.65 15.83
C THR A 430 29.71 27.30 15.38
N GLY A 431 30.01 26.95 14.13
CA GLY A 431 29.78 25.63 13.60
C GLY A 431 30.76 24.65 14.21
N THR A 432 30.23 23.54 14.71
CA THR A 432 30.96 22.29 14.84
C THR A 432 30.03 21.19 14.38
N THR A 433 30.46 20.50 13.33
CA THR A 433 29.89 19.30 12.76
C THR A 433 29.79 18.22 13.84
N GLN A 434 28.56 17.84 14.20
CA GLN A 434 28.26 16.56 14.82
C GLN A 434 26.99 16.02 14.15
N GLN A 435 27.16 14.99 13.33
CA GLN A 435 26.22 13.87 13.39
C GLN A 435 26.29 13.38 14.83
N ASP A 436 25.18 13.34 15.53
CA ASP A 436 24.90 12.28 16.50
C ASP A 436 23.44 12.38 16.99
N GLU A 437 22.91 11.19 17.21
CA GLU A 437 21.56 10.82 17.56
C GLU A 437 21.02 11.57 18.79
N SER A 438 19.80 12.10 18.71
CA SER A 438 19.00 12.41 19.89
C SER A 438 17.70 11.60 19.84
N PHE A 439 17.79 10.39 20.39
CA PHE A 439 16.66 9.72 21.02
C PHE A 439 16.08 10.65 22.09
N HIS A 440 14.78 10.96 22.03
CA HIS A 440 14.07 11.60 23.13
C HIS A 440 13.85 10.57 24.24
N ASP A 441 14.64 10.65 25.32
CA ASP A 441 14.30 10.00 26.59
C ASP A 441 13.09 10.71 27.21
N GLY A 442 12.08 9.92 27.59
CA GLY A 442 10.71 10.31 27.96
C GLY A 442 10.54 11.61 28.78
N GLU A 443 9.85 12.57 28.18
CA GLU A 443 9.29 13.72 28.89
C GLU A 443 8.18 13.28 29.85
N THR A 444 8.26 13.75 31.10
CA THR A 444 7.20 13.52 32.09
C THR A 444 6.14 14.60 31.93
N LEU A 445 4.89 14.22 31.65
CA LEU A 445 3.77 15.16 31.53
C LEU A 445 3.58 15.95 32.83
N THR A 446 3.44 17.27 32.74
CA THR A 446 3.21 18.18 33.87
C THR A 446 1.81 18.81 33.79
N MET A 447 1.30 19.36 34.90
CA MET A 447 -0.03 20.00 34.89
C MET A 447 -0.03 21.31 34.09
N PRO A 448 -0.88 21.45 33.06
CA PRO A 448 -0.98 22.69 32.30
C PRO A 448 -1.68 23.79 33.12
N VAL A 449 -1.21 25.03 32.96
CA VAL A 449 -1.87 26.23 33.51
C VAL A 449 -2.99 26.65 32.55
N ILE A 450 -4.21 26.19 32.79
CA ILE A 450 -5.37 26.51 31.95
C ILE A 450 -6.06 27.78 32.47
N ASP A 451 -6.11 28.83 31.64
CA ASP A 451 -6.89 30.04 31.94
C ASP A 451 -8.40 29.73 31.84
N ALA A 452 -9.11 30.00 32.94
CA ALA A 452 -10.54 29.73 33.06
C ALA A 452 -11.40 30.53 32.06
N ASP A 453 -10.95 31.71 31.63
CA ASP A 453 -11.66 32.53 30.65
C ASP A 453 -11.47 31.99 29.23
N VAL A 454 -10.28 31.47 28.91
CA VAL A 454 -9.99 30.82 27.62
C VAL A 454 -10.82 29.54 27.47
N ALA A 455 -10.82 28.66 28.48
CA ALA A 455 -11.61 27.42 28.45
C ALA A 455 -13.12 27.69 28.34
N LYS A 456 -13.60 28.81 28.90
CA LYS A 456 -15.01 29.23 28.80
C LYS A 456 -15.37 29.73 27.40
N GLN A 457 -14.46 30.44 26.73
CA GLN A 457 -14.64 30.90 25.35
C GLN A 457 -14.62 29.72 24.38
N GLU A 458 -13.65 28.81 24.53
CA GLU A 458 -13.52 27.58 23.75
C GLU A 458 -14.78 26.73 23.82
N ARG A 459 -15.28 26.46 25.05
CA ARG A 459 -16.55 25.73 25.24
C ARG A 459 -17.72 26.41 24.54
N LYS A 460 -17.77 27.75 24.52
CA LYS A 460 -18.85 28.49 23.86
C LYS A 460 -18.77 28.35 22.33
N ALA A 461 -17.57 28.41 21.77
CA ALA A 461 -17.32 28.22 20.34
C ALA A 461 -17.69 26.79 19.89
N LEU A 462 -17.25 25.77 20.64
CA LEU A 462 -17.57 24.37 20.36
C LEU A 462 -19.08 24.09 20.41
N ASN A 463 -19.78 24.63 21.41
CA ASN A 463 -21.25 24.52 21.49
C ASN A 463 -21.97 25.20 20.33
N GLN A 464 -21.44 26.33 19.83
CA GLN A 464 -22.02 27.00 18.66
C GLN A 464 -21.81 26.17 17.39
N SER A 465 -20.58 25.72 17.15
CA SER A 465 -20.21 24.90 15.99
C SER A 465 -21.01 23.60 15.92
N ALA A 466 -21.10 22.88 17.04
CA ALA A 466 -21.84 21.62 17.11
C ALA A 466 -23.34 21.79 16.85
N ARG A 467 -23.94 22.89 17.33
CA ARG A 467 -25.35 23.21 17.04
C ARG A 467 -25.57 23.60 15.58
N GLU A 468 -24.60 24.22 14.93
CA GLU A 468 -24.68 24.55 13.50
C GLU A 468 -24.68 23.30 12.64
N SER A 469 -23.83 22.32 12.94
CA SER A 469 -23.80 21.00 12.27
C SER A 469 -25.12 20.24 12.36
N LEU A 470 -25.83 20.34 13.49
CA LEU A 470 -27.07 19.60 13.72
C LEU A 470 -28.35 20.33 13.24
N LYS A 471 -28.27 21.54 12.67
CA LYS A 471 -29.48 22.33 12.30
C LYS A 471 -30.45 21.63 11.36
N ASN A 472 -29.94 20.78 10.47
CA ASN A 472 -30.72 20.10 9.43
C ASN A 472 -30.95 18.61 9.73
N THR A 473 -30.65 18.15 10.94
CA THR A 473 -30.79 16.73 11.32
C THR A 473 -31.96 16.54 12.30
N ILE A 474 -32.27 15.27 12.58
CA ILE A 474 -33.27 14.93 13.61
C ILE A 474 -32.89 15.43 15.01
N HIS A 475 -31.62 15.81 15.21
CA HIS A 475 -31.05 16.29 16.48
C HIS A 475 -31.14 17.80 16.69
N ALA A 476 -31.65 18.57 15.73
CA ALA A 476 -31.64 20.04 15.76
C ALA A 476 -32.31 20.66 17.02
N ARG A 477 -33.28 19.96 17.60
CA ARG A 477 -34.07 20.42 18.76
C ARG A 477 -33.67 19.74 20.08
N GLU A 478 -32.57 18.99 20.07
CA GLU A 478 -32.09 18.30 21.25
C GLU A 478 -31.20 19.18 22.11
N GLY A 479 -31.30 18.98 23.42
CA GLY A 479 -30.46 19.67 24.39
C GLY A 479 -29.03 19.15 24.31
N LEU A 480 -28.25 19.70 23.38
CA LEU A 480 -26.82 19.42 23.19
C LEU A 480 -25.95 20.34 24.05
N ILE A 481 -25.01 19.74 24.77
CA ILE A 481 -23.93 20.42 25.48
C ILE A 481 -22.58 19.77 25.12
N VAL A 482 -21.61 20.58 24.71
CA VAL A 482 -20.22 20.17 24.55
C VAL A 482 -19.42 20.53 25.80
N HIS A 483 -18.72 19.55 26.35
CA HIS A 483 -17.84 19.64 27.51
C HIS A 483 -16.38 19.56 27.10
N VAL A 484 -15.55 20.32 27.82
CA VAL A 484 -14.10 20.14 27.83
C VAL A 484 -13.75 19.53 29.20
N PRO A 485 -13.24 18.29 29.26
CA PRO A 485 -12.94 17.61 30.53
C PRO A 485 -11.95 18.40 31.40
N LYS A 486 -12.13 18.36 32.71
CA LYS A 486 -11.24 19.02 33.68
C LYS A 486 -10.17 18.02 34.16
N ILE A 487 -8.91 18.44 34.11
CA ILE A 487 -7.76 17.62 34.51
C ILE A 487 -7.51 17.77 36.02
N THR A 488 -7.20 16.65 36.68
CA THR A 488 -6.79 16.61 38.09
C THR A 488 -5.36 16.11 38.26
N SER A 489 -4.77 16.32 39.44
CA SER A 489 -3.39 15.87 39.73
C SER A 489 -3.22 14.34 39.78
N LYS A 490 -4.32 13.57 39.89
CA LYS A 490 -4.28 12.11 39.81
C LYS A 490 -4.15 11.63 38.36
N ASP A 491 -4.73 12.36 37.42
CA ASP A 491 -4.76 12.05 35.99
C ASP A 491 -3.35 12.12 35.38
N VAL A 492 -2.53 13.08 35.84
CA VAL A 492 -1.12 13.20 35.43
C VAL A 492 -0.30 11.94 35.74
N LYS A 493 -0.53 11.31 36.91
CA LYS A 493 0.19 10.09 37.28
C LYS A 493 -0.26 8.90 36.43
N ALA A 494 -1.56 8.80 36.17
CA ALA A 494 -2.12 7.73 35.34
C ALA A 494 -1.64 7.85 33.88
N ALA A 495 -1.65 9.06 33.31
CA ALA A 495 -1.20 9.31 31.94
C ALA A 495 0.27 8.92 31.73
N ASN A 496 1.15 9.30 32.66
CA ASN A 496 2.57 8.95 32.57
C ASN A 496 2.82 7.42 32.65
N GLN A 497 2.05 6.70 33.47
CA GLN A 497 2.14 5.23 33.54
C GLN A 497 1.68 4.57 32.24
N GLN A 498 0.59 5.08 31.66
CA GLN A 498 0.01 4.57 30.43
C GLN A 498 0.86 4.91 29.21
N LEU A 499 1.53 6.07 29.19
CA LEU A 499 2.48 6.44 28.15
C LEU A 499 3.65 5.44 28.10
N GLN A 500 4.21 5.07 29.24
CA GLN A 500 5.32 4.11 29.33
C GLN A 500 4.94 2.72 28.80
N SER A 501 3.74 2.21 29.09
CA SER A 501 3.30 0.90 28.58
C SER A 501 3.06 0.90 27.06
N THR A 502 2.68 2.06 26.50
CA THR A 502 2.27 2.17 25.11
C THR A 502 3.43 2.55 24.19
N HIS A 503 4.46 3.23 24.71
CA HIS A 503 5.66 3.66 23.98
C HIS A 503 6.35 2.51 23.22
N LEU A 504 6.46 1.33 23.84
CA LEU A 504 7.14 0.19 23.21
C LEU A 504 6.44 -0.31 21.93
N ILE A 505 5.11 -0.29 21.92
CA ILE A 505 4.29 -0.68 20.77
C ILE A 505 4.38 0.40 19.69
N THR A 506 4.25 1.66 20.11
CA THR A 506 4.18 2.80 19.20
C THR A 506 5.52 3.04 18.50
N ASP A 507 6.65 2.94 19.19
CA ASP A 507 8.00 3.17 18.63
C ASP A 507 8.33 2.27 17.46
N GLN A 508 8.03 0.98 17.57
CA GLN A 508 8.33 0.01 16.53
C GLN A 508 7.56 0.35 15.24
N LEU A 509 6.27 0.69 15.38
CA LEU A 509 5.39 1.04 14.27
C LEU A 509 5.74 2.41 13.67
N VAL A 510 6.06 3.40 14.52
CA VAL A 510 6.51 4.73 14.08
C VAL A 510 7.80 4.64 13.28
N ARG A 511 8.77 3.81 13.70
CA ARG A 511 10.02 3.61 12.95
C ARG A 511 9.77 3.01 11.57
N GLN A 512 8.96 1.96 11.51
CA GLN A 512 8.56 1.34 10.23
C GLN A 512 7.88 2.36 9.31
N MET A 513 6.96 3.17 9.84
CA MET A 513 6.25 4.17 9.05
C MET A 513 7.11 5.35 8.65
N ARG A 514 8.02 5.81 9.51
CA ARG A 514 8.94 6.91 9.19
C ARG A 514 9.86 6.50 8.04
N GLU A 515 10.31 5.24 7.97
CA GLU A 515 11.05 4.73 6.82
C GLU A 515 10.21 4.71 5.53
N ILE A 516 8.93 4.36 5.60
CA ILE A 516 8.02 4.37 4.44
C ILE A 516 7.74 5.81 3.98
N LEU A 517 7.36 6.69 4.90
CA LEU A 517 7.02 8.10 4.63
C LEU A 517 8.22 8.92 4.14
N GLN A 518 9.44 8.63 4.60
CA GLN A 518 10.65 9.28 4.07
C GLN A 518 10.93 8.90 2.61
N ASN A 519 10.49 7.71 2.19
CA ASN A 519 10.61 7.22 0.83
C ASN A 519 9.44 7.67 -0.08
N GLU A 520 8.34 8.15 0.50
CA GLU A 520 7.25 8.77 -0.24
C GLU A 520 7.53 10.25 -0.54
N HIS A 521 7.62 10.59 -1.82
CA HIS A 521 7.77 11.98 -2.25
C HIS A 521 6.40 12.64 -2.40
N ALA A 522 6.06 13.57 -1.51
CA ALA A 522 4.86 14.38 -1.70
C ALA A 522 4.92 15.14 -3.04
N SER A 523 3.78 15.21 -3.70
CA SER A 523 3.64 15.88 -5.00
C SER A 523 3.60 17.40 -4.87
N ASP A 524 3.32 17.92 -3.68
CA ASP A 524 3.22 19.35 -3.42
C ASP A 524 4.57 20.00 -3.15
N VAL A 525 4.82 21.09 -3.88
CA VAL A 525 6.09 21.81 -3.85
C VAL A 525 5.90 23.15 -3.13
N ALA A 526 6.57 23.32 -2.01
CA ALA A 526 6.63 24.60 -1.30
C ALA A 526 7.43 25.61 -2.13
N LYS A 527 6.78 26.70 -2.53
CA LYS A 527 7.36 27.84 -3.26
C LYS A 527 8.03 28.83 -2.30
N GLY A 528 8.95 29.66 -2.80
CA GLY A 528 9.58 30.74 -2.04
C GLY A 528 10.61 30.30 -0.99
N LYS A 529 11.27 29.15 -1.16
CA LYS A 529 12.34 28.69 -0.25
C LYS A 529 13.71 29.16 -0.74
N VAL A 530 14.64 29.50 0.15
CA VAL A 530 15.98 29.99 -0.24
C VAL A 530 16.87 28.86 -0.81
N PHE A 531 16.42 27.61 -0.71
CA PHE A 531 17.05 26.41 -1.26
C PHE A 531 15.97 25.40 -1.71
N GLY A 532 16.24 24.63 -2.77
CA GLY A 532 15.27 23.70 -3.35
C GLY A 532 15.76 23.07 -4.66
N GLN A 533 15.01 22.10 -5.20
CA GLN A 533 15.41 21.33 -6.38
C GLN A 533 15.13 22.05 -7.71
N GLN A 534 14.15 22.95 -7.73
CA GLN A 534 13.76 23.70 -8.92
C GLN A 534 13.64 25.18 -8.59
N PHE A 535 13.86 26.04 -9.57
CA PHE A 535 13.74 27.49 -9.42
C PHE A 535 12.26 27.91 -9.31
N ASP A 536 11.93 28.83 -8.40
CA ASP A 536 10.56 29.33 -8.24
C ASP A 536 10.25 30.46 -9.22
N ALA A 537 9.64 30.09 -10.34
CA ALA A 537 9.22 31.02 -11.38
C ALA A 537 8.25 32.12 -10.90
N SER A 538 7.55 31.93 -9.78
CA SER A 538 6.59 32.92 -9.26
C SER A 538 7.24 34.20 -8.71
N LYS A 539 8.54 34.14 -8.36
CA LYS A 539 9.31 35.28 -7.83
C LYS A 539 10.11 36.02 -8.91
N VAL A 540 10.06 35.56 -10.16
CA VAL A 540 10.73 36.20 -11.32
C VAL A 540 10.27 37.64 -11.53
N VAL A 541 8.99 37.92 -11.27
CA VAL A 541 8.41 39.27 -11.39
C VAL A 541 9.12 40.27 -10.48
N ASN A 542 9.63 39.82 -9.33
CA ASN A 542 10.34 40.65 -8.37
C ASN A 542 11.87 40.67 -8.60
N GLN A 543 12.37 40.04 -9.66
CA GLN A 543 13.81 39.88 -9.96
C GLN A 543 14.61 39.17 -8.84
N ASP A 544 13.91 38.49 -7.93
CA ASP A 544 14.54 37.73 -6.84
C ASP A 544 14.79 36.29 -7.28
N PHE A 545 16.03 36.02 -7.71
CA PHE A 545 16.45 34.70 -8.19
C PHE A 545 16.92 33.73 -7.09
N GLY A 546 16.89 34.18 -5.83
CA GLY A 546 17.31 33.38 -4.67
C GLY A 546 16.26 32.41 -4.14
N TYR A 547 15.12 32.27 -4.82
CA TYR A 547 14.01 31.44 -4.37
C TYR A 547 13.81 30.23 -5.28
N PHE A 548 13.63 29.09 -4.62
CA PHE A 548 13.50 27.77 -5.16
C PHE A 548 12.25 27.12 -4.59
N THR A 549 11.80 26.09 -5.28
CA THR A 549 10.71 25.23 -4.86
C THR A 549 11.30 23.97 -4.23
N LYS A 550 10.89 23.68 -2.98
CA LYS A 550 11.29 22.47 -2.24
C LYS A 550 10.07 21.56 -2.16
N LYS A 551 10.21 20.29 -2.53
CA LYS A 551 9.14 19.30 -2.31
C LYS A 551 8.86 19.19 -0.81
N ARG A 552 7.60 19.25 -0.41
CA ARG A 552 7.21 18.95 0.97
C ARG A 552 7.44 17.47 1.21
N THR A 553 7.89 17.11 2.40
CA THR A 553 7.89 15.72 2.85
C THR A 553 6.54 15.40 3.49
N PRO A 554 6.05 14.16 3.43
CA PRO A 554 4.81 13.76 4.13
C PRO A 554 4.78 14.09 5.63
N ASP A 555 5.97 14.22 6.24
CA ASP A 555 6.19 14.67 7.62
C ASP A 555 5.87 16.18 7.86
N GLU A 556 6.00 17.02 6.81
CA GLU A 556 5.71 18.45 6.86
C GLU A 556 4.23 18.77 6.50
N ASP A 557 3.55 17.91 5.72
CA ASP A 557 2.16 18.10 5.30
C ASP A 557 1.46 16.73 5.15
N PRO A 558 0.77 16.26 6.19
CA PRO A 558 0.19 14.92 6.25
C PRO A 558 -0.98 14.77 5.25
N SER A 559 -0.98 13.68 4.50
CA SER A 559 -2.04 13.35 3.51
C SER A 559 -3.35 12.90 4.15
N LEU A 560 -3.31 12.53 5.43
CA LEU A 560 -4.38 11.89 6.19
C LEU A 560 -4.84 12.78 7.35
N ALA A 561 -6.16 12.90 7.54
CA ALA A 561 -6.78 13.47 8.74
C ALA A 561 -7.68 12.43 9.42
N ILE A 562 -7.63 12.34 10.74
CA ILE A 562 -8.32 11.31 11.53
C ILE A 562 -9.28 11.94 12.53
N ALA A 563 -10.49 11.39 12.61
CA ALA A 563 -11.45 11.68 13.66
C ALA A 563 -11.88 10.40 14.35
N VAL A 564 -11.86 10.40 15.67
CA VAL A 564 -12.23 9.23 16.49
C VAL A 564 -13.45 9.58 17.33
N ARG A 565 -14.47 8.72 17.26
CA ARG A 565 -15.59 8.69 18.18
C ARG A 565 -15.36 7.61 19.23
N VAL A 566 -15.50 8.00 20.50
CA VAL A 566 -15.38 7.17 21.70
C VAL A 566 -16.74 7.05 22.37
N ASP A 567 -17.35 5.88 22.30
CA ASP A 567 -18.64 5.66 22.93
C ASP A 567 -18.47 5.54 24.46
N GLN A 568 -19.17 6.38 25.22
CA GLN A 568 -19.13 6.39 26.69
C GLN A 568 -20.47 5.92 27.28
N SER A 569 -21.18 5.04 26.60
CA SER A 569 -22.37 4.40 27.12
C SER A 569 -22.07 3.48 28.34
N ALA A 570 -23.12 3.18 29.11
CA ALA A 570 -23.03 2.32 30.30
C ALA A 570 -22.58 0.89 29.99
N SER A 571 -22.83 0.39 28.79
CA SER A 571 -22.42 -0.94 28.32
C SER A 571 -20.91 -1.07 28.19
N MET A 572 -20.18 0.05 28.08
CA MET A 572 -18.71 0.06 28.07
C MET A 572 -18.06 -0.26 29.42
N VAL A 573 -18.85 -0.41 30.50
CA VAL A 573 -18.37 -0.92 31.80
C VAL A 573 -18.08 -2.41 31.73
N GLU A 574 -18.75 -3.14 30.83
CA GLU A 574 -18.60 -4.58 30.70
C GLU A 574 -17.20 -4.95 30.15
N ASP A 575 -16.61 -6.02 30.68
CA ASP A 575 -15.30 -6.59 30.28
C ASP A 575 -14.11 -5.61 30.22
N ASP A 576 -14.11 -4.55 31.05
CA ASP A 576 -13.05 -3.53 31.03
C ASP A 576 -12.86 -2.89 29.62
N ARG A 577 -13.89 -2.92 28.76
CA ARG A 577 -13.85 -2.39 27.37
C ARG A 577 -13.35 -0.96 27.34
N ILE A 578 -13.84 -0.11 28.24
CA ILE A 578 -13.43 1.30 28.35
C ILE A 578 -11.91 1.47 28.62
N LYS A 579 -11.27 0.54 29.35
CA LYS A 579 -9.82 0.62 29.63
C LYS A 579 -9.00 0.22 28.41
N HIS A 580 -9.45 -0.78 27.67
CA HIS A 580 -8.81 -1.20 26.42
C HIS A 580 -8.96 -0.11 25.35
N GLU A 581 -10.14 0.49 25.25
CA GLU A 581 -10.42 1.63 24.37
C GLU A 581 -9.56 2.84 24.71
N GLN A 582 -9.45 3.18 26.01
CA GLN A 582 -8.52 4.20 26.48
C GLN A 582 -7.08 3.91 26.07
N THR A 583 -6.60 2.67 26.23
CA THR A 583 -5.25 2.26 25.84
C THR A 583 -5.02 2.39 24.34
N ALA A 584 -6.01 1.99 23.53
CA ALA A 584 -5.93 2.09 22.08
C ALA A 584 -5.93 3.54 21.58
N ILE A 585 -6.77 4.40 22.14
CA ILE A 585 -6.79 5.84 21.81
C ILE A 585 -5.49 6.50 22.26
N PHE A 586 -4.92 6.08 23.40
CA PHE A 586 -3.61 6.57 23.86
C PHE A 586 -2.50 6.23 22.86
N ALA A 587 -2.46 4.96 22.41
CA ALA A 587 -1.51 4.50 21.40
C ALA A 587 -1.65 5.28 20.09
N LEU A 588 -2.88 5.44 19.63
CA LEU A 588 -3.19 6.18 18.41
C LEU A 588 -2.79 7.66 18.53
N THR A 589 -3.02 8.28 19.69
CA THR A 589 -2.67 9.69 19.93
C THR A 589 -1.16 9.88 19.89
N ALA A 590 -0.41 9.00 20.56
CA ALA A 590 1.05 9.02 20.53
C ALA A 590 1.60 8.78 19.11
N PHE A 591 1.02 7.83 18.37
CA PHE A 591 1.38 7.56 16.98
C PHE A 591 1.13 8.76 16.06
N CYS A 592 -0.04 9.42 16.19
CA CYS A 592 -0.36 10.60 15.39
C CYS A 592 0.51 11.80 15.75
N GLN A 593 0.90 11.94 17.03
CA GLN A 593 1.83 12.98 17.47
C GLN A 593 3.20 12.82 16.81
N GLU A 594 3.76 11.60 16.82
CA GLU A 594 5.08 11.31 16.24
C GLU A 594 5.14 11.46 14.71
N LEU A 595 4.03 11.22 14.02
CA LEU A 595 3.90 11.35 12.56
C LEU A 595 3.24 12.65 12.11
N ASN A 596 2.97 13.57 13.06
CA ASN A 596 2.34 14.87 12.80
C ASN A 596 0.97 14.77 12.09
N ILE A 597 0.21 13.69 12.32
CA ILE A 597 -1.10 13.45 11.69
C ILE A 597 -2.20 14.22 12.43
N PRO A 598 -3.05 15.01 11.75
CA PRO A 598 -4.13 15.77 12.37
C PRO A 598 -5.20 14.84 12.93
N LEU A 599 -5.41 14.93 14.25
CA LEU A 599 -6.31 14.06 15.00
C LEU A 599 -7.34 14.89 15.79
N THR A 600 -8.60 14.47 15.75
CA THR A 600 -9.65 14.93 16.66
C THR A 600 -10.32 13.75 17.36
N ILE A 601 -10.63 13.91 18.65
CA ILE A 601 -11.20 12.86 19.49
C ILE A 601 -12.39 13.45 20.25
N ASN A 602 -13.57 12.92 19.98
CA ASN A 602 -14.77 13.19 20.77
C ASN A 602 -15.28 11.91 21.39
N GLY A 603 -15.78 11.99 22.61
CA GLY A 603 -16.65 10.95 23.12
C GLY A 603 -18.03 11.48 23.46
N ASP A 604 -19.01 10.58 23.54
CA ASP A 604 -20.40 10.98 23.70
C ASP A 604 -21.17 10.10 24.67
N THR A 605 -22.16 10.74 25.31
CA THR A 605 -23.18 10.09 26.13
C THR A 605 -24.49 10.87 25.99
N ALA A 606 -25.58 10.25 26.42
CA ALA A 606 -26.92 10.80 26.36
C ALA A 606 -27.63 10.69 27.71
N ASP A 607 -28.66 11.51 27.88
CA ASP A 607 -29.57 11.51 29.04
C ASP A 607 -28.87 11.80 30.39
N VAL A 608 -28.02 12.84 30.43
CA VAL A 608 -27.41 13.32 31.69
C VAL A 608 -28.42 14.11 32.52
N SER A 609 -29.30 14.89 31.88
CA SER A 609 -30.42 15.57 32.54
C SER A 609 -31.56 15.87 31.56
N GLU A 610 -32.73 16.31 32.03
CA GLU A 610 -33.87 16.68 31.17
C GLU A 610 -33.54 17.77 30.14
N ARG A 611 -32.56 18.62 30.44
CA ARG A 611 -32.06 19.71 29.58
C ARG A 611 -30.83 19.31 28.75
N GLU A 612 -30.13 18.26 29.16
CA GLU A 612 -28.90 17.77 28.55
C GLU A 612 -29.12 16.33 28.09
N ARG A 613 -29.74 16.24 26.92
CA ARG A 613 -30.11 14.96 26.30
C ARG A 613 -28.96 14.33 25.53
N THR A 614 -28.03 15.17 25.04
CA THR A 614 -26.81 14.72 24.38
C THR A 614 -25.63 15.51 24.92
N SER A 615 -24.61 14.80 25.38
CA SER A 615 -23.36 15.38 25.89
C SER A 615 -22.21 14.89 25.04
N ILE A 616 -21.41 15.82 24.52
CA ILE A 616 -20.19 15.52 23.78
C ILE A 616 -19.01 16.00 24.60
N TYR A 617 -18.04 15.14 24.83
CA TYR A 617 -16.76 15.45 25.47
C TYR A 617 -15.70 15.62 24.37
N ALA A 618 -15.23 16.85 24.20
CA ALA A 618 -14.13 17.16 23.29
C ALA A 618 -12.81 16.90 24.03
N TYR A 619 -12.15 15.78 23.71
CA TYR A 619 -10.85 15.43 24.28
C TYR A 619 -9.72 16.12 23.51
N LYS A 620 -9.83 16.13 22.18
CA LYS A 620 -8.89 16.79 21.27
C LYS A 620 -9.59 17.40 20.07
N GLU A 621 -9.36 18.67 19.83
CA GLU A 621 -9.60 19.31 18.54
C GLU A 621 -8.32 19.28 17.66
N PHE A 622 -8.46 19.52 16.35
CA PHE A 622 -7.32 19.47 15.43
C PHE A 622 -6.19 20.43 15.82
N ASP A 623 -6.54 21.61 16.33
CA ASP A 623 -5.60 22.67 16.69
C ASP A 623 -5.12 22.57 18.16
N ASP A 624 -5.61 21.59 18.93
CA ASP A 624 -5.22 21.38 20.32
C ASP A 624 -3.86 20.72 20.44
N ASP A 625 -3.14 21.09 21.49
CA ASP A 625 -1.89 20.47 21.94
C ASP A 625 -2.07 19.00 22.36
N TYR A 626 -1.04 18.18 22.12
CA TYR A 626 -1.06 16.75 22.40
C TYR A 626 -0.83 16.42 23.89
N ASP A 627 0.01 17.17 24.59
CA ASP A 627 0.33 16.88 26.00
C ASP A 627 -0.91 17.05 26.89
N THR A 628 -1.66 18.13 26.63
CA THR A 628 -2.94 18.39 27.31
C THR A 628 -3.99 17.34 26.92
N THR A 629 -3.94 16.83 25.69
CA THR A 629 -4.85 15.77 25.21
C THR A 629 -4.64 14.47 25.98
N LEU A 630 -3.39 14.01 26.14
CA LEU A 630 -3.08 12.76 26.84
C LEU A 630 -3.63 12.76 28.27
N LEU A 631 -3.57 13.91 28.94
CA LEU A 631 -4.17 14.11 30.27
C LEU A 631 -5.71 14.11 30.26
N ARG A 632 -6.35 14.62 29.20
CA ARG A 632 -7.80 14.59 29.05
C ARG A 632 -8.30 13.16 28.78
N LEU A 633 -7.56 12.35 28.03
CA LEU A 633 -7.94 10.98 27.68
C LEU A 633 -8.08 10.06 28.90
N THR A 634 -7.30 10.27 29.97
CA THR A 634 -7.46 9.48 31.21
C THR A 634 -8.78 9.75 31.94
N THR A 635 -9.51 10.80 31.55
CA THR A 635 -10.81 11.16 32.15
C THR A 635 -12.00 10.46 31.48
N ILE A 636 -11.75 9.72 30.39
CA ILE A 636 -12.76 8.89 29.71
C ILE A 636 -13.38 7.94 30.74
N LYS A 637 -14.70 7.79 30.70
CA LYS A 637 -15.43 6.85 31.56
C LYS A 637 -16.76 6.52 30.93
N ALA A 638 -17.25 5.31 31.21
CA ALA A 638 -18.61 4.94 30.88
C ALA A 638 -19.62 5.74 31.73
N LEU A 639 -20.68 6.20 31.08
CA LEU A 639 -21.72 7.06 31.63
C LEU A 639 -23.10 6.44 31.40
N ASN A 640 -24.01 7.15 30.73
CA ASN A 640 -25.40 6.77 30.62
C ASN A 640 -25.68 6.13 29.25
N ASN A 641 -26.62 6.69 28.51
CA ASN A 641 -27.06 6.25 27.19
C ASN A 641 -26.13 6.82 26.11
N ASN A 642 -26.35 6.52 24.84
CA ASN A 642 -25.57 7.06 23.71
C ASN A 642 -26.47 7.55 22.57
N ARG A 643 -26.02 8.61 21.89
CA ARG A 643 -26.74 9.21 20.76
C ARG A 643 -25.81 9.45 19.58
N ASP A 644 -25.40 8.33 19.04
CA ASP A 644 -24.31 8.13 18.10
C ASP A 644 -24.40 8.99 16.84
N GLY A 645 -25.59 9.09 16.23
CA GLY A 645 -25.78 9.83 14.97
C GLY A 645 -25.38 11.30 15.08
N SER A 646 -25.67 11.93 16.23
CA SER A 646 -25.31 13.31 16.48
C SER A 646 -23.80 13.52 16.61
N ALA A 647 -23.11 12.60 17.29
CA ALA A 647 -21.66 12.66 17.50
C ALA A 647 -20.90 12.41 16.20
N LEU A 648 -21.31 11.39 15.43
CA LEU A 648 -20.73 11.07 14.13
C LEU A 648 -20.91 12.22 13.13
N LYS A 649 -22.10 12.86 13.10
CA LYS A 649 -22.34 13.98 12.20
C LYS A 649 -21.42 15.18 12.50
N ILE A 650 -21.21 15.49 13.78
CA ILE A 650 -20.32 16.58 14.19
C ILE A 650 -18.87 16.29 13.80
N LEU A 651 -18.39 15.06 13.98
CA LEU A 651 -17.04 14.67 13.57
C LEU A 651 -16.89 14.68 12.04
N ALA A 652 -17.89 14.19 11.30
CA ALA A 652 -17.89 14.21 9.84
C ALA A 652 -17.80 15.66 9.30
N ASP A 653 -18.63 16.58 9.81
CA ASP A 653 -18.60 17.99 9.39
C ASP A 653 -17.25 18.68 9.71
N LYS A 654 -16.58 18.27 10.80
CA LYS A 654 -15.23 18.75 11.14
C LYS A 654 -14.18 18.23 10.15
N LEU A 655 -14.22 16.93 9.83
CA LEU A 655 -13.33 16.32 8.82
C LEU A 655 -13.57 16.89 7.41
N ALA A 656 -14.82 17.18 7.04
CA ALA A 656 -15.15 17.71 5.73
C ALA A 656 -14.41 19.02 5.43
N LYS A 657 -14.18 19.85 6.45
CA LYS A 657 -13.47 21.14 6.36
C LYS A 657 -11.94 21.02 6.22
N ARG A 658 -11.37 19.83 6.44
CA ARG A 658 -9.93 19.55 6.31
C ARG A 658 -9.51 19.52 4.83
N THR A 659 -8.29 19.95 4.56
CA THR A 659 -7.70 20.05 3.21
C THR A 659 -6.98 18.77 2.77
N GLU A 660 -6.77 17.85 3.71
CA GLU A 660 -6.10 16.57 3.56
C GLU A 660 -6.84 15.67 2.57
N GLN A 661 -6.08 14.84 1.84
CA GLN A 661 -6.60 14.01 0.75
C GLN A 661 -7.46 12.86 1.28
N THR A 662 -6.96 12.17 2.31
CA THR A 662 -7.64 11.05 2.95
C THR A 662 -8.24 11.52 4.27
N LYS A 663 -9.53 11.27 4.48
CA LYS A 663 -10.26 11.63 5.71
C LYS A 663 -10.84 10.38 6.32
N LEU A 664 -10.41 10.04 7.53
CA LEU A 664 -10.77 8.79 8.20
C LEU A 664 -11.56 9.07 9.48
N LEU A 665 -12.77 8.52 9.57
CA LEU A 665 -13.62 8.54 10.75
C LEU A 665 -13.66 7.14 11.37
N ILE A 666 -13.18 6.99 12.59
CA ILE A 666 -13.18 5.72 13.34
C ILE A 666 -14.24 5.79 14.44
N ASN A 667 -15.19 4.87 14.40
CA ASN A 667 -16.25 4.71 15.40
C ASN A 667 -15.93 3.53 16.31
N LEU A 668 -15.56 3.80 17.57
CA LEU A 668 -15.37 2.80 18.62
C LEU A 668 -16.70 2.68 19.39
N SER A 669 -17.41 1.58 19.22
CA SER A 669 -18.73 1.38 19.85
C SER A 669 -19.12 -0.10 19.90
N ASP A 670 -20.01 -0.45 20.83
CA ASP A 670 -20.66 -1.76 20.94
C ASP A 670 -21.87 -1.92 20.01
N GLY A 671 -22.25 -0.86 19.27
CA GLY A 671 -23.33 -0.91 18.28
C GLY A 671 -24.74 -0.90 18.85
N GLN A 672 -24.94 -0.49 20.11
CA GLN A 672 -26.26 -0.44 20.75
C GLN A 672 -26.75 1.00 20.98
N PRO A 673 -27.20 1.72 19.94
CA PRO A 673 -27.68 3.09 20.10
C PRO A 673 -28.97 3.15 20.93
N LYS A 674 -28.93 3.88 22.05
CA LYS A 674 -30.06 4.02 22.96
C LYS A 674 -30.06 5.39 23.62
N ALA A 675 -31.08 6.21 23.36
CA ALA A 675 -31.31 7.48 24.08
C ALA A 675 -32.81 7.84 24.20
N MET A 676 -33.15 8.60 25.23
CA MET A 676 -34.52 9.06 25.48
C MET A 676 -34.91 10.24 24.56
N PRO A 677 -36.20 10.37 24.18
CA PRO A 677 -37.33 9.53 24.57
C PRO A 677 -37.58 8.32 23.66
N ASN A 678 -37.01 8.28 22.44
CA ASN A 678 -37.36 7.28 21.42
C ASN A 678 -36.22 6.98 20.41
N TYR A 679 -34.96 7.21 20.78
CA TYR A 679 -33.81 6.91 19.91
C TYR A 679 -33.33 5.48 20.18
N THR A 680 -33.91 4.51 19.48
CA THR A 680 -33.56 3.08 19.55
C THR A 680 -34.12 2.34 18.32
N GLY A 681 -33.64 1.12 18.05
CA GLY A 681 -34.12 0.27 16.96
C GLY A 681 -33.96 0.91 15.57
N ASP A 682 -34.97 0.74 14.72
CA ASP A 682 -34.94 1.20 13.32
C ASP A 682 -34.71 2.70 13.16
N LEU A 683 -35.17 3.53 14.11
CA LEU A 683 -34.97 4.97 14.04
C LEU A 683 -33.49 5.34 14.17
N ALA A 684 -32.80 4.75 15.13
CA ALA A 684 -31.37 4.98 15.34
C ALA A 684 -30.52 4.36 14.21
N LYS A 685 -30.92 3.17 13.74
CA LYS A 685 -30.25 2.50 12.61
C LYS A 685 -30.33 3.32 11.32
N ASN A 686 -31.50 3.81 10.96
CA ASN A 686 -31.69 4.63 9.75
C ASN A 686 -30.91 5.95 9.84
N ASP A 687 -30.88 6.58 11.02
CA ASP A 687 -30.11 7.81 11.26
C ASP A 687 -28.60 7.58 11.09
N LEU A 688 -28.06 6.52 11.71
CA LEU A 688 -26.66 6.13 11.55
C LEU A 688 -26.29 5.85 10.09
N GLN A 689 -27.12 5.08 9.39
CA GLN A 689 -26.91 4.78 7.97
C GLN A 689 -26.94 6.04 7.10
N GLN A 690 -27.82 6.99 7.40
CA GLN A 690 -27.88 8.26 6.70
C GLN A 690 -26.61 9.10 6.94
N VAL A 691 -26.16 9.23 8.20
CA VAL A 691 -24.97 10.00 8.55
C VAL A 691 -23.71 9.41 7.90
N VAL A 692 -23.58 8.08 7.90
CA VAL A 692 -22.46 7.40 7.23
C VAL A 692 -22.48 7.66 5.73
N HIS A 693 -23.64 7.52 5.08
CA HIS A 693 -23.76 7.75 3.64
C HIS A 693 -23.52 9.21 3.24
N GLU A 694 -23.88 10.16 4.09
CA GLU A 694 -23.54 11.58 3.92
C GLU A 694 -22.03 11.81 4.04
N ALA A 695 -21.37 11.25 5.05
CA ALA A 695 -19.92 11.37 5.24
C ALA A 695 -19.15 10.79 4.04
N GLU A 696 -19.58 9.66 3.50
CA GLU A 696 -18.96 9.03 2.32
C GLU A 696 -19.09 9.88 1.05
N ARG A 697 -20.22 10.57 0.86
CA ARG A 697 -20.40 11.52 -0.26
C ARG A 697 -19.44 12.70 -0.19
N GLU A 698 -19.00 13.05 1.02
CA GLU A 698 -18.01 14.09 1.27
C GLU A 698 -16.56 13.56 1.21
N GLY A 699 -16.38 12.29 0.83
CA GLY A 699 -15.07 11.65 0.67
C GLY A 699 -14.46 11.17 1.98
N ILE A 700 -15.26 11.01 3.04
CA ILE A 700 -14.80 10.51 4.35
C ILE A 700 -14.97 9.00 4.40
N VAL A 701 -13.91 8.29 4.75
CA VAL A 701 -13.92 6.84 4.99
C VAL A 701 -14.39 6.61 6.43
N VAL A 702 -15.49 5.88 6.61
CA VAL A 702 -16.02 5.56 7.94
C VAL A 702 -15.75 4.09 8.26
N LEU A 703 -15.04 3.84 9.37
CA LEU A 703 -14.78 2.50 9.89
C LEU A 703 -15.43 2.35 11.25
N SER A 704 -16.15 1.24 11.46
CA SER A 704 -16.72 0.91 12.77
C SER A 704 -16.00 -0.30 13.36
N ALA A 705 -15.55 -0.15 14.59
CA ALA A 705 -14.80 -1.12 15.35
C ALA A 705 -15.68 -1.71 16.45
N ALA A 706 -15.96 -3.01 16.37
CA ALA A 706 -16.64 -3.71 17.47
C ALA A 706 -15.66 -3.97 18.60
N LEU A 707 -16.15 -3.79 19.83
CA LEU A 707 -15.49 -4.23 21.04
C LEU A 707 -16.23 -5.48 21.55
N GLY A 708 -15.66 -6.67 21.34
CA GLY A 708 -16.23 -7.95 21.80
C GLY A 708 -17.19 -8.64 20.81
N ASP A 709 -18.12 -9.44 21.33
CA ASP A 709 -19.00 -10.34 20.54
C ASP A 709 -20.14 -9.63 19.78
N ASP A 710 -20.20 -8.30 19.81
CA ASP A 710 -21.28 -7.48 19.22
C ASP A 710 -21.11 -7.22 17.70
N ALA A 711 -20.23 -7.99 17.05
CA ALA A 711 -19.84 -7.86 15.65
C ALA A 711 -21.02 -7.87 14.67
N ASP A 712 -22.01 -8.73 14.90
CA ASP A 712 -23.12 -8.93 13.96
C ASP A 712 -24.13 -7.76 13.96
N THR A 713 -24.31 -7.09 15.10
CA THR A 713 -25.15 -5.89 15.22
C THR A 713 -24.54 -4.72 14.44
N LEU A 714 -23.23 -4.55 14.54
CA LEU A 714 -22.48 -3.51 13.82
C LEU A 714 -22.44 -3.77 12.31
N LYS A 715 -22.32 -5.03 11.88
CA LYS A 715 -22.41 -5.42 10.47
C LYS A 715 -23.77 -5.06 9.86
N ASP A 716 -24.86 -5.18 10.61
CA ASP A 716 -26.21 -4.84 10.15
C ASP A 716 -26.43 -3.31 10.03
N ILE A 717 -25.74 -2.51 10.86
CA ILE A 717 -25.84 -1.05 10.85
C ILE A 717 -24.91 -0.43 9.78
N TYR A 718 -23.62 -0.80 9.76
CA TYR A 718 -22.60 -0.15 8.93
C TYR A 718 -22.28 -0.92 7.63
N GLY A 719 -22.65 -2.20 7.54
CA GLY A 719 -22.42 -3.09 6.39
C GLY A 719 -21.18 -4.00 6.55
N ASN A 720 -21.23 -5.19 5.94
CA ASN A 720 -20.19 -6.24 6.04
C ASN A 720 -18.77 -5.83 5.61
N GLN A 721 -18.61 -4.69 4.93
CA GLN A 721 -17.33 -4.20 4.38
C GLN A 721 -16.69 -3.09 5.21
N ARG A 722 -17.34 -2.62 6.29
CA ARG A 722 -16.92 -1.43 7.08
C ARG A 722 -16.60 -1.78 8.54
N PHE A 723 -16.30 -3.06 8.78
CA PHE A 723 -16.22 -3.66 10.10
C PHE A 723 -14.78 -4.02 10.44
N LEU A 724 -14.30 -3.57 11.60
CA LEU A 724 -13.06 -4.02 12.21
C LEU A 724 -13.40 -4.89 13.42
N ASP A 725 -13.04 -6.17 13.33
CA ASP A 725 -13.24 -7.12 14.43
C ASP A 725 -12.10 -7.01 15.43
N PHE A 726 -12.39 -6.50 16.62
CA PHE A 726 -11.45 -6.49 17.75
C PHE A 726 -11.95 -7.41 18.86
N THR A 727 -12.09 -8.70 18.52
CA THR A 727 -12.43 -9.75 19.48
C THR A 727 -11.38 -9.88 20.60
N ASP A 728 -10.09 -9.69 20.28
CA ASP A 728 -9.01 -9.63 21.26
C ASP A 728 -8.73 -8.18 21.68
N LEU A 729 -9.36 -7.76 22.78
CA LEU A 729 -9.21 -6.43 23.36
C LEU A 729 -7.75 -6.09 23.73
N ASN A 730 -6.88 -7.07 23.94
CA ASN A 730 -5.46 -6.83 24.25
C ASN A 730 -4.67 -6.32 23.04
N GLN A 731 -5.12 -6.65 21.83
CA GLN A 731 -4.46 -6.22 20.57
C GLN A 731 -5.13 -5.00 19.94
N LEU A 732 -6.19 -4.47 20.55
CA LEU A 732 -6.95 -3.33 20.06
C LEU A 732 -6.04 -2.14 19.72
N ALA A 733 -5.08 -1.82 20.59
CA ALA A 733 -4.15 -0.72 20.40
C ALA A 733 -3.27 -0.91 19.15
N THR A 734 -2.64 -2.08 19.03
CA THR A 734 -1.78 -2.44 17.89
C THR A 734 -2.57 -2.45 16.59
N ASN A 735 -3.72 -3.12 16.58
CA ASN A 735 -4.53 -3.26 15.37
C ASN A 735 -5.12 -1.92 14.92
N LEU A 736 -5.51 -1.04 15.85
CA LEU A 736 -6.00 0.29 15.52
C LEU A 736 -4.91 1.13 14.83
N VAL A 737 -3.67 1.07 15.33
CA VAL A 737 -2.53 1.74 14.67
C VAL A 737 -2.26 1.11 13.30
N HIS A 738 -2.30 -0.21 13.15
CA HIS A 738 -2.17 -0.88 11.85
C HIS A 738 -3.23 -0.46 10.84
N VAL A 739 -4.48 -0.29 11.26
CA VAL A 739 -5.54 0.22 10.39
C VAL A 739 -5.18 1.61 9.88
N VAL A 740 -4.73 2.50 10.75
CA VAL A 740 -4.33 3.86 10.36
C VAL A 740 -3.14 3.84 9.41
N MET A 741 -2.14 2.98 9.64
CA MET A 741 -0.99 2.82 8.74
C MET A 741 -1.37 2.41 7.31
N ARG A 742 -2.54 1.80 7.08
CA ARG A 742 -3.01 1.46 5.73
C ARG A 742 -3.53 2.67 4.93
N PHE A 743 -3.81 3.79 5.60
CA PHE A 743 -4.38 5.00 5.02
C PHE A 743 -3.42 6.19 4.99
N VAL A 744 -2.28 6.05 5.69
CA VAL A 744 -1.09 6.90 5.54
C VAL A 744 -0.40 6.49 4.25
#